data_AF-A0A840FIT9-F1
#
_entry.id   AF-A0A840FIT9-F1
#
_cell.length_a   1.000
_cell.length_b   1.000
_cell.length_c   1.000
_cell.angle_alpha   90.00
_cell.angle_beta   90.00
_cell.angle_gamma   90.00
#
_symmetry.space_group_name_H-M   'P 1'
#
loop_
_entity.id
_entity.type
_entity.pdbx_description
1 polymer ?
#
loop_
_entity_poly.entity_id
_entity_poly.type
_entity_poly.pdbx_seq_one_letter_code
_entity_poly.pdbx_strand_id
1 'polypeptide(L)'
;MSLHAQDDPALREAQEDRLRAVWKPPEGLFLRWTDTNNNRVGVWYVLTAFGFMLFAGVLALIMRAQLAAPGNDLVNASTFNQLFTLHGSMMMFLFAVPMFEAVSIILLPQLLGARDLPFPRLSAFGYWSFLIGGVFVAGSIFFDAAPDGGWFMYPPFTTRTDLSGLGADIWMLGLSFIEVSSVAAAVELIVGVLKCRPPGMRLNLMPLYAWYILVVAVMILFAFPPLIAGDLLFEMERLLGWPFFDAAKGGDPILWQHLFWIFGHPEVYIVFLPSIALFAMLIPTFAQRPLVGYPWIVLAAVGTAFLSFGLWVHHMFATGLPKISLAFFSAASEAVAIPTAVQIFAFIATLWAGRVVWSTPLLYAVGSVAIFVIGGLTGVMVAIAPFDWQAHDTYFIVAHLHYVLIGGTLLPLFGGLYYYWPLITGKKLSDRIGRTAFWVLFAGANLTFFPMHLSGLMGMPRRVFTYPAELGIGNLNLASTVGSYLFAFGVLLVCVDLALSPRRAKSPRNPWNAGTLEWLAHPDDEDWGIRSVPLIESRYPIWEQKDFVQKVDEGRFFLPDAEEGRRETIVTSVIDARPVQVLRLGAPSAVPMMTAIALGSVFILTTYHLYTLALVGAAATLALVLYWLWTGTAEIPEKEEKPIGHGMVMPLYISGGSATGWWAMFITMLADATAFSGLVFGYYFFWTVRPEFPPTGPGFDGPGVLWPMVALALTAASWGATVAARETHARGGVGTARILLAFGVVASLAAIPAGLAGPWLSGMAPKLHVYPAIVWTLAIWTVAHSGVGAIAQGYALARSIAGRMTPRYDADVRNVTVFMHFMLFTAVVTYLTIGLFPEAS
;
A
#
# COMPACT_ATOMS: atom_id res chain seq x y z
N MET A 1 -10.18 -37.84 3.85
CA MET A 1 -11.62 -38.12 4.06
C MET A 1 -12.28 -38.47 2.74
N SER A 2 -13.15 -39.49 2.75
CA SER A 2 -14.07 -39.81 1.64
C SER A 2 -15.24 -38.82 1.64
N LEU A 3 -15.82 -38.51 0.46
CA LEU A 3 -17.03 -37.67 0.35
C LEU A 3 -18.18 -38.20 1.22
N HIS A 4 -18.23 -39.52 1.41
CA HIS A 4 -19.23 -40.21 2.23
C HIS A 4 -19.05 -40.00 3.74
N ALA A 5 -17.86 -39.58 4.20
CA ALA A 5 -17.67 -39.28 5.62
C ALA A 5 -18.54 -38.08 6.04
N GLN A 6 -18.72 -37.10 5.16
CA GLN A 6 -19.55 -35.92 5.43
C GLN A 6 -21.06 -36.21 5.42
N ASP A 7 -21.48 -37.44 5.11
CA ASP A 7 -22.88 -37.84 5.24
C ASP A 7 -23.28 -38.03 6.71
N ASP A 8 -22.32 -38.19 7.63
CA ASP A 8 -22.54 -38.23 9.08
C ASP A 8 -22.70 -36.80 9.66
N PRO A 9 -23.90 -36.42 10.16
CA PRO A 9 -24.12 -35.11 10.77
C PRO A 9 -23.28 -34.88 12.04
N ALA A 10 -23.04 -35.92 12.85
CA ALA A 10 -22.30 -35.78 14.11
C ALA A 10 -20.83 -35.45 13.86
N LEU A 11 -20.25 -36.02 12.79
CA LEU A 11 -18.93 -35.65 12.33
C LEU A 11 -18.87 -34.18 11.90
N ARG A 12 -19.84 -33.72 11.10
CA ARG A 12 -19.87 -32.32 10.62
C ARG A 12 -19.95 -31.33 11.77
N GLU A 13 -20.80 -31.60 12.77
CA GLU A 13 -20.93 -30.79 13.98
C GLU A 13 -19.61 -30.74 14.77
N ALA A 14 -18.96 -31.89 14.98
CA ALA A 14 -17.68 -31.94 15.67
C ALA A 14 -16.55 -31.18 14.94
N GLN A 15 -16.54 -31.20 13.60
CA GLN A 15 -15.60 -30.40 12.79
C GLN A 15 -15.85 -28.90 12.94
N GLU A 16 -17.12 -28.50 12.91
CA GLU A 16 -17.52 -27.12 13.13
C GLU A 16 -17.11 -26.64 14.51
N ASP A 17 -17.38 -27.39 15.58
CA ASP A 17 -16.99 -27.00 16.94
C ASP A 17 -15.48 -26.81 17.09
N ARG A 18 -14.67 -27.65 16.43
CA ARG A 18 -13.21 -27.44 16.37
C ARG A 18 -12.84 -26.17 15.63
N LEU A 19 -13.48 -25.88 14.50
CA LEU A 19 -13.27 -24.60 13.82
C LEU A 19 -13.70 -23.42 14.71
N ARG A 20 -14.84 -23.51 15.43
CA ARG A 20 -15.34 -22.45 16.33
C ARG A 20 -14.30 -22.15 17.40
N ALA A 21 -13.78 -23.20 18.03
CA ALA A 21 -12.82 -23.10 19.12
C ALA A 21 -11.53 -22.38 18.71
N VAL A 22 -11.03 -22.67 17.50
CA VAL A 22 -9.73 -22.18 17.01
C VAL A 22 -9.80 -20.78 16.41
N TRP A 23 -10.93 -20.45 15.81
CA TRP A 23 -11.21 -19.11 15.28
C TRP A 23 -11.87 -18.19 16.30
N LYS A 24 -12.16 -18.72 17.51
CA LYS A 24 -12.72 -17.96 18.61
C LYS A 24 -11.89 -16.68 18.85
N PRO A 25 -12.56 -15.54 18.96
CA PRO A 25 -11.88 -14.28 19.17
C PRO A 25 -11.41 -14.10 20.61
N PRO A 26 -10.37 -13.27 20.83
CA PRO A 26 -9.98 -12.89 22.17
C PRO A 26 -11.11 -12.07 22.84
N GLU A 27 -11.53 -12.50 24.03
CA GLU A 27 -12.57 -11.86 24.84
C GLU A 27 -11.97 -10.93 25.90
N GLY A 28 -12.68 -9.85 26.23
CA GLY A 28 -12.25 -8.84 27.20
C GLY A 28 -11.95 -7.49 26.58
N LEU A 29 -12.04 -6.42 27.38
CA LEU A 29 -12.02 -5.04 26.89
C LEU A 29 -10.73 -4.67 26.14
N PHE A 30 -9.58 -5.14 26.63
CA PHE A 30 -8.26 -4.88 26.04
C PHE A 30 -7.81 -6.02 25.12
N LEU A 31 -8.15 -7.27 25.45
CA LEU A 31 -7.71 -8.43 24.67
C LEU A 31 -8.33 -8.48 23.27
N ARG A 32 -9.52 -7.92 23.06
CA ARG A 32 -10.15 -7.83 21.72
C ARG A 32 -9.26 -7.12 20.67
N TRP A 33 -8.37 -6.24 21.11
CA TRP A 33 -7.46 -5.45 20.26
C TRP A 33 -6.17 -6.21 19.92
N THR A 34 -5.99 -7.41 20.47
CA THR A 34 -4.89 -8.33 20.13
C THR A 34 -5.27 -9.33 19.04
N ASP A 35 -6.49 -9.23 18.50
CA ASP A 35 -6.93 -10.07 17.40
C ASP A 35 -6.10 -9.80 16.14
N THR A 36 -5.92 -10.85 15.35
CA THR A 36 -5.12 -10.82 14.13
C THR A 36 -5.93 -11.27 12.93
N ASN A 37 -7.18 -11.72 13.11
CA ASN A 37 -8.04 -12.12 11.99
C ASN A 37 -8.30 -10.93 11.05
N ASN A 38 -8.04 -11.10 9.76
CA ASN A 38 -8.12 -10.03 8.77
C ASN A 38 -9.53 -9.45 8.63
N ASN A 39 -10.60 -10.22 8.89
CA ASN A 39 -11.96 -9.67 8.89
C ASN A 39 -12.13 -8.56 9.93
N ARG A 40 -11.49 -8.72 11.10
CA ARG A 40 -11.60 -7.77 12.22
C ARG A 40 -10.63 -6.62 12.07
N VAL A 41 -9.37 -6.94 11.76
CA VAL A 41 -8.33 -5.93 11.49
C VAL A 41 -8.78 -5.03 10.34
N GLY A 42 -9.28 -5.63 9.24
CA GLY A 42 -9.81 -4.90 8.10
C GLY A 42 -10.97 -3.97 8.48
N VAL A 43 -11.92 -4.40 9.32
CA VAL A 43 -13.02 -3.53 9.80
C VAL A 43 -12.47 -2.35 10.61
N TRP A 44 -11.53 -2.57 11.54
CA TRP A 44 -10.90 -1.47 12.28
C TRP A 44 -10.22 -0.48 11.34
N TYR A 45 -9.55 -1.01 10.31
CA TYR A 45 -8.81 -0.25 9.33
C TYR A 45 -9.74 0.61 8.46
N VAL A 46 -10.81 0.02 7.92
CA VAL A 46 -11.88 0.73 7.18
C VAL A 46 -12.50 1.84 8.03
N LEU A 47 -12.87 1.55 9.28
CA LEU A 47 -13.48 2.55 10.15
C LEU A 47 -12.52 3.71 10.46
N THR A 48 -11.24 3.42 10.65
CA THR A 48 -10.21 4.44 10.92
C THR A 48 -9.99 5.32 9.69
N ALA A 49 -9.81 4.73 8.50
CA ALA A 49 -9.69 5.47 7.24
C ALA A 49 -10.95 6.31 6.94
N PHE A 50 -12.14 5.77 7.22
CA PHE A 50 -13.40 6.53 7.09
C PHE A 50 -13.47 7.69 8.08
N GLY A 51 -12.99 7.51 9.30
CA GLY A 51 -12.87 8.58 10.30
C GLY A 51 -11.95 9.72 9.83
N PHE A 52 -10.78 9.39 9.28
CA PHE A 52 -9.89 10.39 8.70
C PHE A 52 -10.51 11.11 7.49
N MET A 53 -11.25 10.40 6.65
CA MET A 53 -12.00 11.02 5.55
C MET A 53 -13.04 12.03 6.07
N LEU A 54 -13.79 11.70 7.11
CA LEU A 54 -14.78 12.60 7.70
C LEU A 54 -14.10 13.85 8.25
N PHE A 55 -12.97 13.67 8.95
CA PHE A 55 -12.18 14.77 9.47
C PHE A 55 -11.64 15.67 8.35
N ALA A 56 -11.01 15.10 7.33
CA ALA A 56 -10.52 15.84 6.16
C ALA A 56 -11.65 16.56 5.39
N GLY A 57 -12.85 15.98 5.37
CA GLY A 57 -14.06 16.61 4.82
C GLY A 57 -14.48 17.86 5.61
N VAL A 58 -14.38 17.83 6.94
CA VAL A 58 -14.62 19.03 7.77
C VAL A 58 -13.59 20.13 7.46
N LEU A 59 -12.30 19.78 7.30
CA LEU A 59 -11.28 20.76 6.91
C LEU A 59 -11.63 21.42 5.55
N ALA A 60 -12.13 20.64 4.59
CA ALA A 60 -12.59 21.17 3.31
C ALA A 60 -13.78 22.12 3.44
N LEU A 61 -14.75 21.83 4.31
CA LEU A 61 -15.89 22.72 4.54
C LEU A 61 -15.48 24.05 5.15
N ILE A 62 -14.48 24.06 6.05
CA ILE A 62 -13.91 25.30 6.61
C ILE A 62 -13.25 26.12 5.50
N MET A 63 -12.43 25.50 4.64
CA MET A 63 -11.83 26.17 3.49
C MET A 63 -12.87 26.75 2.53
N ARG A 64 -13.93 25.99 2.23
CA ARG A 64 -15.01 26.47 1.36
C ARG A 64 -15.83 27.59 2.00
N ALA A 65 -16.02 27.58 3.31
CA ALA A 65 -16.65 28.67 4.02
C ALA A 65 -15.79 29.95 3.96
N GLN A 66 -14.47 29.83 4.15
CA GLN A 66 -13.53 30.94 3.94
C GLN A 66 -13.65 31.51 2.53
N LEU A 67 -13.69 30.66 1.51
CA LEU A 67 -13.76 31.07 0.11
C LEU A 67 -15.18 31.38 -0.41
N ALA A 68 -16.18 31.53 0.46
CA ALA A 68 -17.55 31.80 0.04
C ALA A 68 -17.75 33.23 -0.51
N ALA A 69 -16.92 34.18 -0.06
CA ALA A 69 -16.97 35.58 -0.44
C ALA A 69 -15.56 36.17 -0.58
N PRO A 70 -15.37 37.18 -1.44
CA PRO A 70 -14.08 37.88 -1.55
C PRO A 70 -13.76 38.63 -0.26
N GLY A 71 -12.48 38.63 0.15
CA GLY A 71 -12.02 39.35 1.34
C GLY A 71 -12.54 38.82 2.69
N ASN A 72 -13.12 37.62 2.73
CA ASN A 72 -13.61 36.99 3.95
C ASN A 72 -12.50 36.73 4.98
N ASP A 73 -12.83 36.72 6.27
CA ASP A 73 -11.87 36.67 7.39
C ASP A 73 -12.14 35.54 8.41
N LEU A 74 -12.88 34.49 7.99
CA LEU A 74 -13.20 33.34 8.85
C LEU A 74 -11.95 32.64 9.41
N VAL A 75 -10.91 32.45 8.58
CA VAL A 75 -9.61 31.94 9.00
C VAL A 75 -8.49 32.79 8.41
N ASN A 76 -7.36 32.87 9.13
CA ASN A 76 -6.16 33.54 8.63
C ASN A 76 -5.41 32.66 7.61
N ALA A 77 -4.42 33.24 6.94
CA ALA A 77 -3.64 32.56 5.90
C ALA A 77 -2.85 31.33 6.40
N SER A 78 -2.26 31.38 7.60
CA SER A 78 -1.52 30.24 8.18
C SER A 78 -2.44 29.05 8.41
N THR A 79 -3.58 29.28 9.08
CA THR A 79 -4.58 28.25 9.32
C THR A 79 -5.15 27.72 8.01
N PHE A 80 -5.41 28.57 7.01
CA PHE A 80 -5.84 28.11 5.69
C PHE A 80 -4.81 27.18 5.03
N ASN A 81 -3.52 27.50 5.15
CA ASN A 81 -2.45 26.68 4.60
C ASN A 81 -2.36 25.30 5.27
N GLN A 82 -2.48 25.27 6.60
CA GLN A 82 -2.57 24.02 7.36
C GLN A 82 -3.79 23.18 6.95
N LEU A 83 -4.96 23.82 6.80
CA LEU A 83 -6.20 23.16 6.41
C LEU A 83 -6.11 22.50 5.03
N PHE A 84 -5.62 23.20 4.00
CA PHE A 84 -5.56 22.61 2.66
C PHE A 84 -4.47 21.54 2.56
N THR A 85 -3.37 21.72 3.29
CA THR A 85 -2.26 20.77 3.30
C THR A 85 -2.67 19.47 3.97
N LEU A 86 -3.30 19.54 5.15
CA LEU A 86 -3.85 18.35 5.80
C LEU A 86 -5.00 17.74 5.03
N HIS A 87 -5.93 18.54 4.48
CA HIS A 87 -7.01 17.99 3.66
C HIS A 87 -6.46 17.11 2.51
N GLY A 88 -5.51 17.64 1.73
CA GLY A 88 -4.89 16.88 0.64
C GLY A 88 -4.14 15.64 1.14
N SER A 89 -3.29 15.80 2.15
CA SER A 89 -2.47 14.71 2.69
C SER A 89 -3.33 13.60 3.28
N MET A 90 -4.37 13.94 4.04
CA MET A 90 -5.26 12.97 4.65
C MET A 90 -6.11 12.23 3.61
N MET A 91 -6.61 12.93 2.58
CA MET A 91 -7.41 12.27 1.54
C MET A 91 -6.59 11.26 0.74
N MET A 92 -5.33 11.57 0.41
CA MET A 92 -4.45 10.69 -0.36
C MET A 92 -3.86 9.57 0.52
N PHE A 93 -3.17 9.92 1.60
CA PHE A 93 -2.37 8.99 2.40
C PHE A 93 -3.11 8.36 3.58
N LEU A 94 -4.15 8.99 4.13
CA LEU A 94 -4.89 8.46 5.28
C LEU A 94 -6.26 7.86 4.94
N PHE A 95 -6.75 8.12 3.73
CA PHE A 95 -8.03 7.62 3.28
C PHE A 95 -7.90 6.77 2.03
N ALA A 96 -7.51 7.32 0.88
CA ALA A 96 -7.72 6.66 -0.41
C ALA A 96 -6.99 5.32 -0.53
N VAL A 97 -5.66 5.30 -0.36
CA VAL A 97 -4.87 4.05 -0.42
C VAL A 97 -5.22 3.12 0.74
N PRO A 98 -5.19 3.56 2.03
CA PRO A 98 -5.46 2.67 3.14
C PRO A 98 -6.88 2.10 3.15
N MET A 99 -7.88 2.84 2.67
CA MET A 99 -9.25 2.35 2.55
C MET A 99 -9.32 1.17 1.58
N PHE A 100 -8.65 1.23 0.43
CA PHE A 100 -8.67 0.10 -0.52
C PHE A 100 -7.85 -1.08 -0.05
N GLU A 101 -6.72 -0.86 0.62
CA GLU A 101 -5.97 -1.94 1.28
C GLU A 101 -6.84 -2.62 2.34
N ALA A 102 -7.50 -1.83 3.20
CA ALA A 102 -8.40 -2.31 4.24
C ALA A 102 -9.61 -3.08 3.69
N VAL A 103 -10.26 -2.56 2.64
CA VAL A 103 -11.35 -3.27 1.95
C VAL A 103 -10.84 -4.56 1.32
N SER A 104 -9.61 -4.57 0.76
CA SER A 104 -9.01 -5.78 0.18
C SER A 104 -8.71 -6.84 1.24
N ILE A 105 -8.24 -6.43 2.42
CA ILE A 105 -8.03 -7.29 3.59
C ILE A 105 -9.35 -7.99 3.99
N ILE A 106 -10.50 -7.31 3.86
CA ILE A 106 -11.83 -7.86 4.16
C ILE A 106 -12.42 -8.70 3.02
N LEU A 107 -12.10 -8.41 1.75
CA LEU A 107 -12.79 -9.04 0.61
C LEU A 107 -11.98 -10.16 -0.05
N LEU A 108 -10.65 -10.09 -0.05
CA LEU A 108 -9.83 -11.05 -0.76
C LEU A 108 -9.96 -12.48 -0.22
N PRO A 109 -9.90 -12.75 1.10
CA PRO A 109 -10.09 -14.12 1.59
C PRO A 109 -11.37 -14.78 1.04
N GLN A 110 -12.45 -14.01 1.01
CA GLN A 110 -13.81 -14.40 0.62
C GLN A 110 -13.86 -14.66 -0.89
N LEU A 111 -13.29 -13.76 -1.68
CA LEU A 111 -13.18 -13.91 -3.13
C LEU A 111 -12.24 -15.03 -3.57
N LEU A 112 -11.26 -15.38 -2.73
CA LEU A 112 -10.30 -16.46 -2.95
C LEU A 112 -10.71 -17.75 -2.22
N GLY A 113 -11.89 -17.83 -1.60
CA GLY A 113 -12.31 -19.03 -0.85
C GLY A 113 -11.29 -19.48 0.20
N ALA A 114 -10.51 -18.55 0.75
CA ALA A 114 -9.54 -18.73 1.81
C ALA A 114 -10.15 -18.32 3.15
N ARG A 115 -9.68 -18.92 4.25
CA ARG A 115 -10.14 -18.54 5.60
C ARG A 115 -9.57 -17.21 6.08
N ASP A 116 -8.35 -16.91 5.66
CA ASP A 116 -7.63 -15.70 6.02
C ASP A 116 -6.48 -15.45 5.02
N LEU A 117 -5.88 -14.26 5.08
CA LEU A 117 -4.66 -13.94 4.35
C LEU A 117 -3.42 -14.60 5.01
N PRO A 118 -2.29 -14.75 4.28
CA PRO A 118 -1.16 -15.56 4.74
C PRO A 118 -0.39 -14.96 5.92
N PHE A 119 -0.53 -13.67 6.24
CA PHE A 119 0.24 -13.00 7.29
C PHE A 119 -0.63 -12.16 8.25
N PRO A 120 -1.59 -12.76 8.99
CA PRO A 120 -2.57 -11.99 9.76
C PRO A 120 -1.95 -11.07 10.83
N ARG A 121 -0.81 -11.48 11.41
CA ARG A 121 -0.03 -10.66 12.36
C ARG A 121 0.64 -9.45 11.70
N LEU A 122 1.03 -9.56 10.43
CA LEU A 122 1.60 -8.46 9.66
C LEU A 122 0.50 -7.43 9.34
N SER A 123 -0.69 -7.88 8.94
CA SER A 123 -1.88 -7.03 8.83
C SER A 123 -2.18 -6.26 10.12
N ALA A 124 -2.16 -6.93 11.28
CA ALA A 124 -2.36 -6.27 12.57
C ALA A 124 -1.29 -5.21 12.86
N PHE A 125 0.00 -5.51 12.61
CA PHE A 125 1.10 -4.55 12.74
C PHE A 125 0.91 -3.33 11.84
N GLY A 126 0.49 -3.54 10.58
CA GLY A 126 0.19 -2.47 9.65
C GLY A 126 -0.91 -1.55 10.18
N TYR A 127 -2.06 -2.10 10.57
CA TYR A 127 -3.17 -1.33 11.12
C TYR A 127 -2.74 -0.40 12.28
N TRP A 128 -1.97 -0.93 13.24
CA TRP A 128 -1.51 -0.13 14.37
C TRP A 128 -0.53 0.98 13.96
N SER A 129 0.36 0.69 13.01
CA SER A 129 1.28 1.70 12.46
C SER A 129 0.51 2.83 11.78
N PHE A 130 -0.48 2.47 10.96
CA PHE A 130 -1.38 3.42 10.31
C PHE A 130 -2.16 4.28 11.30
N LEU A 131 -2.78 3.68 12.33
CA LEU A 131 -3.57 4.42 13.31
C LEU A 131 -2.70 5.45 14.06
N ILE A 132 -1.54 5.01 14.55
CA ILE A 132 -0.64 5.87 15.33
C ILE A 132 -0.08 7.01 14.47
N GLY A 133 0.41 6.70 13.26
CA GLY A 133 0.93 7.72 12.34
C GLY A 133 -0.15 8.68 11.86
N GLY A 134 -1.34 8.17 11.53
CA GLY A 134 -2.45 9.01 11.09
C GLY A 134 -2.97 9.95 12.17
N VAL A 135 -3.04 9.49 13.43
CA VAL A 135 -3.39 10.35 14.57
C VAL A 135 -2.30 11.40 14.83
N PHE A 136 -1.03 11.03 14.70
CA PHE A 136 0.09 11.95 14.85
C PHE A 136 0.03 13.09 13.82
N VAL A 137 -0.12 12.76 12.52
CA VAL A 137 -0.20 13.75 11.44
C VAL A 137 -1.49 14.57 11.53
N ALA A 138 -2.66 13.94 11.64
CA ALA A 138 -3.94 14.65 11.67
C ALA A 138 -4.11 15.51 12.94
N GLY A 139 -3.56 15.05 14.07
CA GLY A 139 -3.66 15.73 15.36
C GLY A 139 -2.84 17.01 15.45
N SER A 140 -1.83 17.18 14.60
CA SER A 140 -0.92 18.34 14.58
C SER A 140 -1.63 19.69 14.47
N ILE A 141 -2.79 19.73 13.81
CA ILE A 141 -3.59 20.96 13.64
C ILE A 141 -4.11 21.53 14.96
N PHE A 142 -4.37 20.68 15.96
CA PHE A 142 -4.83 21.12 17.28
C PHE A 142 -3.74 21.81 18.09
N PHE A 143 -2.50 21.78 17.59
CA PHE A 143 -1.32 22.38 18.21
C PHE A 143 -0.71 23.49 17.35
N ASP A 144 -1.40 23.96 16.30
CA ASP A 144 -0.89 24.92 15.32
C ASP A 144 0.46 24.49 14.71
N ALA A 145 0.65 23.17 14.59
CA ALA A 145 1.87 22.54 14.12
C ALA A 145 1.63 21.69 12.87
N ALA A 146 0.47 21.85 12.23
CA ALA A 146 0.19 21.10 11.02
C ALA A 146 1.10 21.54 9.87
N PRO A 147 1.42 20.61 8.95
CA PRO A 147 2.10 20.97 7.72
C PRO A 147 1.33 22.01 6.92
N ASP A 148 2.03 22.98 6.32
CA ASP A 148 1.43 24.12 5.60
C ASP A 148 2.00 24.33 4.17
N GLY A 149 2.90 23.47 3.72
CA GLY A 149 3.54 23.51 2.39
C GLY A 149 2.80 22.82 1.24
N GLY A 150 1.56 22.39 1.47
CA GLY A 150 0.80 21.53 0.56
C GLY A 150 1.23 20.06 0.61
N TRP A 151 0.36 19.18 0.11
CA TRP A 151 0.50 17.72 0.25
C TRP A 151 1.67 17.08 -0.51
N PHE A 152 2.51 17.88 -1.18
CA PHE A 152 3.68 17.41 -1.92
C PHE A 152 4.98 18.16 -1.54
N MET A 153 4.93 19.01 -0.52
CA MET A 153 6.10 19.56 0.19
C MET A 153 7.26 20.06 -0.69
N TYR A 154 7.02 21.00 -1.61
CA TYR A 154 8.08 21.41 -2.53
C TYR A 154 9.24 22.20 -1.87
N PRO A 155 10.50 21.75 -2.04
CA PRO A 155 11.66 22.58 -1.81
C PRO A 155 11.73 23.70 -2.86
N PRO A 156 12.39 24.84 -2.56
CA PRO A 156 13.09 25.14 -1.30
C PRO A 156 12.17 25.68 -0.19
N PHE A 157 10.86 25.83 -0.44
CA PHE A 157 9.94 26.41 0.55
C PHE A 157 9.87 25.54 1.81
N THR A 158 9.74 24.23 1.65
CA THR A 158 9.52 23.30 2.76
C THR A 158 10.80 22.77 3.40
N THR A 159 11.97 22.88 2.75
CA THR A 159 13.27 22.57 3.39
C THR A 159 13.78 23.71 4.28
N ARG A 160 13.24 24.91 4.11
CA ARG A 160 13.54 26.08 4.94
C ARG A 160 12.80 26.02 6.28
N THR A 161 13.53 25.61 7.32
CA THR A 161 13.01 25.52 8.70
C THR A 161 12.50 26.85 9.26
N ASP A 162 12.99 27.97 8.74
CA ASP A 162 12.53 29.32 9.11
C ASP A 162 11.15 29.68 8.52
N LEU A 163 10.70 28.95 7.50
CA LEU A 163 9.39 29.14 6.86
C LEU A 163 8.40 28.04 7.23
N SER A 164 8.79 26.76 7.16
CA SER A 164 7.88 25.62 7.32
C SER A 164 7.80 25.03 8.74
N GLY A 165 8.63 25.53 9.67
CA GLY A 165 8.63 25.10 11.06
C GLY A 165 8.75 23.57 11.22
N LEU A 166 8.10 23.03 12.26
CA LEU A 166 8.04 21.58 12.54
C LEU A 166 7.02 20.82 11.68
N GLY A 167 6.11 21.53 11.01
CA GLY A 167 5.00 20.89 10.27
C GLY A 167 5.49 20.00 9.13
N ALA A 168 6.58 20.40 8.46
CA ALA A 168 7.22 19.58 7.44
C ALA A 168 7.79 18.27 8.02
N ASP A 169 8.44 18.30 9.18
CA ASP A 169 9.02 17.10 9.83
C ASP A 169 7.92 16.13 10.32
N ILE A 170 6.78 16.68 10.78
CA ILE A 170 5.59 15.87 11.12
C ILE A 170 5.05 15.16 9.89
N TRP A 171 5.01 15.84 8.74
CA TRP A 171 4.55 15.25 7.48
C TRP A 171 5.50 14.15 7.02
N MET A 172 6.80 14.42 6.93
CA MET A 172 7.81 13.46 6.42
C MET A 172 7.88 12.21 7.28
N LEU A 173 8.21 12.36 8.57
CA LEU A 173 8.38 11.21 9.47
C LEU A 173 7.05 10.53 9.80
N GLY A 174 5.95 11.29 9.86
CA GLY A 174 4.62 10.75 10.08
C GLY A 174 4.13 9.90 8.91
N LEU A 175 4.24 10.40 7.68
CA LEU A 175 3.86 9.64 6.48
C LEU A 175 4.80 8.47 6.23
N SER A 176 6.12 8.64 6.33
CA SER A 176 7.08 7.54 6.25
C SER A 176 6.71 6.38 7.22
N PHE A 177 6.21 6.70 8.42
CA PHE A 177 5.73 5.67 9.35
C PHE A 177 4.44 4.99 8.89
N ILE A 178 3.50 5.75 8.30
CA ILE A 178 2.27 5.20 7.72
C ILE A 178 2.57 4.28 6.53
N GLU A 179 3.57 4.63 5.71
CA GLU A 179 3.96 3.86 4.53
C GLU A 179 4.49 2.46 4.87
N VAL A 180 5.07 2.27 6.06
CA VAL A 180 5.41 0.93 6.57
C VAL A 180 4.19 0.01 6.56
N SER A 181 3.00 0.55 6.86
CA SER A 181 1.74 -0.20 6.80
C SER A 181 1.38 -0.60 5.37
N SER A 182 1.47 0.33 4.41
CA SER A 182 1.09 0.05 3.02
C SER A 182 2.05 -0.92 2.34
N VAL A 183 3.35 -0.86 2.62
CA VAL A 183 4.31 -1.87 2.13
C VAL A 183 4.00 -3.24 2.73
N ALA A 184 3.67 -3.31 4.02
CA ALA A 184 3.28 -4.55 4.69
C ALA A 184 2.00 -5.15 4.08
N ALA A 185 1.00 -4.31 3.80
CA ALA A 185 -0.22 -4.70 3.11
C ALA A 185 0.07 -5.20 1.68
N ALA A 186 0.86 -4.48 0.90
CA ALA A 186 1.22 -4.89 -0.46
C ALA A 186 1.87 -6.28 -0.51
N VAL A 187 2.80 -6.57 0.40
CA VAL A 187 3.42 -7.91 0.53
C VAL A 187 2.36 -8.97 0.78
N GLU A 188 1.46 -8.74 1.73
CA GLU A 188 0.43 -9.70 2.09
C GLU A 188 -0.60 -9.91 0.97
N LEU A 189 -1.02 -8.84 0.29
CA LEU A 189 -1.97 -8.89 -0.82
C LEU A 189 -1.41 -9.63 -2.03
N ILE A 190 -0.14 -9.39 -2.40
CA ILE A 190 0.52 -10.11 -3.51
C ILE A 190 0.60 -11.61 -3.19
N VAL A 191 1.10 -11.97 -2.00
CA VAL A 191 1.21 -13.38 -1.62
C VAL A 191 -0.17 -14.01 -1.48
N GLY A 192 -1.14 -13.31 -0.90
CA GLY A 192 -2.52 -13.77 -0.76
C GLY A 192 -3.14 -14.13 -2.11
N VAL A 193 -3.11 -13.21 -3.09
CA VAL A 193 -3.67 -13.46 -4.42
C VAL A 193 -2.91 -14.56 -5.16
N LEU A 194 -1.57 -14.56 -5.12
CA LEU A 194 -0.78 -15.52 -5.90
C LEU A 194 -0.73 -16.92 -5.28
N LYS A 195 -0.84 -17.05 -3.96
CA LYS A 195 -0.54 -18.29 -3.23
C LYS A 195 -1.68 -18.80 -2.37
N CYS A 196 -2.68 -18.01 -2.03
CA CYS A 196 -3.80 -18.43 -1.15
C CYS A 196 -5.12 -18.62 -1.92
N ARG A 197 -5.04 -18.92 -3.22
CA ARG A 197 -6.19 -19.26 -4.05
C ARG A 197 -6.72 -20.66 -3.74
N PRO A 198 -8.03 -20.89 -3.92
CA PRO A 198 -8.62 -22.20 -3.72
C PRO A 198 -8.21 -23.11 -4.89
N PRO A 199 -8.14 -24.43 -4.68
CA PRO A 199 -7.70 -25.34 -5.72
C PRO A 199 -8.50 -25.18 -7.03
N GLY A 200 -7.80 -25.15 -8.16
CA GLY A 200 -8.42 -25.01 -9.49
C GLY A 200 -8.64 -23.58 -9.97
N MET A 201 -8.56 -22.55 -9.10
CA MET A 201 -8.67 -21.15 -9.52
C MET A 201 -7.38 -20.66 -10.21
N ARG A 202 -7.23 -21.05 -11.47
CA ARG A 202 -6.17 -20.58 -12.36
C ARG A 202 -6.22 -19.06 -12.50
N LEU A 203 -5.10 -18.42 -12.88
CA LEU A 203 -5.03 -16.96 -13.03
C LEU A 203 -6.15 -16.41 -13.95
N ASN A 204 -6.51 -17.10 -15.03
CA ASN A 204 -7.57 -16.70 -15.96
C ASN A 204 -9.02 -16.93 -15.43
N LEU A 205 -9.16 -17.54 -14.25
CA LEU A 205 -10.43 -17.75 -13.56
C LEU A 205 -10.59 -16.86 -12.33
N MET A 206 -9.57 -16.08 -11.97
CA MET A 206 -9.68 -15.16 -10.83
C MET A 206 -10.77 -14.11 -11.07
N PRO A 207 -11.53 -13.73 -10.02
CA PRO A 207 -12.40 -12.57 -10.10
C PRO A 207 -11.56 -11.33 -10.42
N LEU A 208 -12.14 -10.37 -11.16
CA LEU A 208 -11.40 -9.17 -11.55
C LEU A 208 -10.93 -8.35 -10.35
N TYR A 209 -11.67 -8.37 -9.24
CA TYR A 209 -11.20 -7.77 -8.00
C TYR A 209 -9.80 -8.25 -7.62
N ALA A 210 -9.57 -9.57 -7.59
CA ALA A 210 -8.27 -10.14 -7.26
C ALA A 210 -7.16 -9.75 -8.27
N TRP A 211 -7.48 -9.67 -9.57
CA TRP A 211 -6.52 -9.20 -10.58
C TRP A 211 -6.10 -7.75 -10.36
N TYR A 212 -7.07 -6.86 -10.13
CA TYR A 212 -6.79 -5.44 -9.93
C TYR A 212 -6.03 -5.21 -8.62
N ILE A 213 -6.38 -5.90 -7.54
CA ILE A 213 -5.61 -5.79 -6.29
C ILE A 213 -4.20 -6.33 -6.44
N LEU A 214 -3.98 -7.41 -7.21
CA LEU A 214 -2.63 -7.86 -7.53
C LEU A 214 -1.82 -6.80 -8.29
N VAL A 215 -2.42 -6.20 -9.32
CA VAL A 215 -1.79 -5.12 -10.09
C VAL A 215 -1.46 -3.94 -9.18
N VAL A 216 -2.41 -3.50 -8.37
CA VAL A 216 -2.27 -2.38 -7.44
C VAL A 216 -1.19 -2.64 -6.39
N ALA A 217 -1.18 -3.83 -5.77
CA ALA A 217 -0.17 -4.16 -4.78
C ALA A 217 1.25 -4.21 -5.39
N VAL A 218 1.38 -4.65 -6.65
CA VAL A 218 2.65 -4.54 -7.39
C VAL A 218 2.99 -3.08 -7.70
N MET A 219 2.02 -2.24 -8.02
CA MET A 219 2.28 -0.80 -8.20
C MET A 219 2.75 -0.15 -6.91
N ILE A 220 2.12 -0.44 -5.76
CA ILE A 220 2.54 0.07 -4.44
C ILE A 220 4.00 -0.30 -4.19
N LEU A 221 4.37 -1.55 -4.49
CA LEU A 221 5.73 -2.05 -4.33
C LEU A 221 6.80 -1.22 -5.06
N PHE A 222 6.46 -0.65 -6.22
CA PHE A 222 7.40 0.14 -7.02
C PHE A 222 7.21 1.66 -6.88
N ALA A 223 6.02 2.12 -6.50
CA ALA A 223 5.69 3.54 -6.44
C ALA A 223 6.06 4.17 -5.10
N PHE A 224 5.80 3.52 -3.97
CA PHE A 224 6.05 4.07 -2.64
C PHE A 224 7.54 4.22 -2.31
N PRO A 225 8.44 3.27 -2.67
CA PRO A 225 9.84 3.37 -2.28
C PRO A 225 10.58 4.62 -2.78
N PRO A 226 10.32 5.18 -3.99
CA PRO A 226 10.82 6.50 -4.37
C PRO A 226 10.43 7.65 -3.43
N LEU A 227 9.22 7.63 -2.84
CA LEU A 227 8.82 8.62 -1.84
C LEU A 227 9.63 8.45 -0.55
N ILE A 228 9.77 7.21 -0.05
CA ILE A 228 10.63 6.89 1.12
C ILE A 228 12.08 7.40 0.88
N ALA A 229 12.61 7.20 -0.33
CA ALA A 229 13.93 7.69 -0.69
C ALA A 229 13.99 9.23 -0.72
N GLY A 230 12.97 9.88 -1.27
CA GLY A 230 12.83 11.33 -1.25
C GLY A 230 12.76 11.89 0.17
N ASP A 231 11.89 11.34 1.01
CA ASP A 231 11.71 11.70 2.42
C ASP A 231 13.03 11.58 3.19
N LEU A 232 13.79 10.51 2.95
CA LEU A 232 15.12 10.35 3.54
C LEU A 232 16.07 11.49 3.16
N LEU A 233 16.16 11.85 1.86
CA LEU A 233 16.99 12.97 1.40
C LEU A 233 16.51 14.30 1.99
N PHE A 234 15.20 14.48 2.07
CA PHE A 234 14.55 15.68 2.60
C PHE A 234 14.81 15.89 4.09
N GLU A 235 14.65 14.84 4.89
CA GLU A 235 14.98 14.84 6.31
C GLU A 235 16.48 15.05 6.54
N MET A 236 17.36 14.46 5.71
CA MET A 236 18.80 14.73 5.82
C MET A 236 19.15 16.19 5.52
N GLU A 237 18.46 16.85 4.59
CA GLU A 237 18.65 18.28 4.36
C GLU A 237 18.24 19.10 5.59
N ARG A 238 17.04 18.85 6.12
CA ARG A 238 16.48 19.63 7.24
C ARG A 238 17.23 19.39 8.55
N LEU A 239 17.54 18.13 8.86
CA LEU A 239 18.17 17.74 10.13
C LEU A 239 19.69 17.93 10.11
N LEU A 240 20.35 17.56 9.02
CA LEU A 240 21.81 17.51 8.96
C LEU A 240 22.42 18.64 8.13
N GLY A 241 21.62 19.40 7.38
CA GLY A 241 22.09 20.47 6.50
C GLY A 241 22.77 19.94 5.23
N TRP A 242 22.36 18.76 4.76
CA TRP A 242 22.90 18.13 3.55
C TRP A 242 22.18 18.66 2.31
N PRO A 243 22.87 19.34 1.36
CA PRO A 243 22.21 20.20 0.38
C PRO A 243 21.76 19.42 -0.87
N PHE A 244 20.72 18.58 -0.75
CA PHE A 244 20.17 17.84 -1.88
C PHE A 244 19.34 18.73 -2.81
N PHE A 245 18.63 19.70 -2.25
CA PHE A 245 17.73 20.61 -2.93
C PHE A 245 18.24 22.06 -2.91
N ASP A 246 19.33 22.35 -2.19
CA ASP A 246 19.97 23.68 -2.18
C ASP A 246 20.90 23.89 -3.39
N ALA A 247 20.41 24.69 -4.35
CA ALA A 247 21.14 25.04 -5.56
C ALA A 247 22.47 25.78 -5.32
N ALA A 248 22.63 26.49 -4.19
CA ALA A 248 23.88 27.20 -3.89
C ALA A 248 25.05 26.25 -3.58
N LYS A 249 24.75 24.99 -3.27
CA LYS A 249 25.72 23.95 -2.95
C LYS A 249 25.62 22.75 -3.89
N GLY A 250 25.16 23.00 -5.12
CA GLY A 250 25.08 22.02 -6.21
C GLY A 250 23.82 21.16 -6.23
N GLY A 251 22.97 21.23 -5.21
CA GLY A 251 21.66 20.55 -5.17
C GLY A 251 20.68 21.07 -6.22
N ASP A 252 19.51 20.45 -6.29
CA ASP A 252 18.46 20.85 -7.24
C ASP A 252 17.05 20.52 -6.69
N PRO A 253 16.18 21.52 -6.46
CA PRO A 253 14.80 21.29 -6.02
C PRO A 253 13.98 20.41 -6.97
N ILE A 254 14.35 20.34 -8.26
CA ILE A 254 13.66 19.52 -9.26
C ILE A 254 13.83 18.02 -8.99
N LEU A 255 14.89 17.60 -8.30
CA LEU A 255 15.06 16.21 -7.88
C LEU A 255 13.88 15.72 -7.02
N TRP A 256 13.43 16.55 -6.07
CA TRP A 256 12.27 16.21 -5.24
C TRP A 256 11.02 16.02 -6.11
N GLN A 257 10.81 16.87 -7.11
CA GLN A 257 9.64 16.72 -7.98
C GLN A 257 9.68 15.39 -8.76
N HIS A 258 10.86 14.96 -9.23
CA HIS A 258 10.99 13.66 -9.89
C HIS A 258 10.69 12.51 -8.92
N LEU A 259 11.28 12.50 -7.73
CA LEU A 259 11.08 11.45 -6.72
C LEU A 259 9.63 11.42 -6.19
N PHE A 260 9.04 12.59 -5.96
CA PHE A 260 7.65 12.69 -5.52
C PHE A 260 6.69 12.26 -6.63
N TRP A 261 6.84 12.69 -7.88
CA TRP A 261 5.85 12.38 -8.91
C TRP A 261 5.99 10.99 -9.54
N ILE A 262 7.19 10.40 -9.55
CA ILE A 262 7.34 8.99 -9.94
C ILE A 262 6.62 8.06 -8.94
N PHE A 263 6.40 8.52 -7.71
CA PHE A 263 5.45 7.95 -6.75
C PHE A 263 4.01 8.42 -7.02
N GLY A 264 3.79 9.74 -6.94
CA GLY A 264 2.47 10.35 -6.75
C GLY A 264 1.59 10.25 -7.97
N HIS A 265 2.16 10.06 -9.17
CA HIS A 265 1.34 9.77 -10.33
C HIS A 265 0.86 8.31 -10.39
N PRO A 266 1.70 7.28 -10.25
CA PRO A 266 1.22 5.92 -10.02
C PRO A 266 0.24 5.79 -8.85
N GLU A 267 0.41 6.57 -7.77
CA GLU A 267 -0.51 6.60 -6.63
C GLU A 267 -1.97 6.86 -7.03
N VAL A 268 -2.24 7.81 -7.94
CA VAL A 268 -3.63 8.08 -8.35
C VAL A 268 -4.26 6.89 -9.08
N TYR A 269 -3.45 6.04 -9.73
CA TYR A 269 -3.92 4.79 -10.31
C TYR A 269 -4.05 3.66 -9.27
N ILE A 270 -3.17 3.61 -8.27
CA ILE A 270 -3.29 2.71 -7.11
C ILE A 270 -4.64 2.95 -6.42
N VAL A 271 -5.09 4.19 -6.36
CA VAL A 271 -6.39 4.58 -5.82
C VAL A 271 -7.55 4.32 -6.80
N PHE A 272 -7.34 4.48 -8.11
CA PHE A 272 -8.40 4.33 -9.12
C PHE A 272 -8.72 2.87 -9.49
N LEU A 273 -7.69 2.04 -9.67
CA LEU A 273 -7.84 0.66 -10.14
C LEU A 273 -8.75 -0.20 -9.23
N PRO A 274 -8.64 -0.17 -7.89
CA PRO A 274 -9.55 -0.90 -7.02
C PRO A 274 -11.02 -0.53 -7.20
N SER A 275 -11.33 0.72 -7.55
CA SER A 275 -12.69 1.17 -7.86
C SER A 275 -13.25 0.53 -9.12
N ILE A 276 -12.42 0.43 -10.17
CA ILE A 276 -12.80 -0.33 -11.36
C ILE A 276 -13.04 -1.79 -10.99
N ALA A 277 -12.24 -2.34 -10.10
CA ALA A 277 -12.42 -3.68 -9.58
C ALA A 277 -13.77 -3.84 -8.87
N LEU A 278 -14.19 -2.87 -8.05
CA LEU A 278 -15.53 -2.84 -7.45
C LEU A 278 -16.61 -2.81 -8.54
N PHE A 279 -16.49 -1.95 -9.56
CA PHE A 279 -17.44 -1.92 -10.67
C PHE A 279 -17.52 -3.24 -11.41
N ALA A 280 -16.37 -3.89 -11.63
CA ALA A 280 -16.28 -5.18 -12.28
C ALA A 280 -16.94 -6.31 -11.48
N MET A 281 -17.19 -6.14 -10.18
CA MET A 281 -17.98 -7.05 -9.35
C MET A 281 -19.48 -6.66 -9.34
N LEU A 282 -19.76 -5.36 -9.21
CA LEU A 282 -21.12 -4.82 -9.15
C LEU A 282 -21.88 -5.00 -10.46
N ILE A 283 -21.27 -4.63 -11.58
CA ILE A 283 -21.92 -4.55 -12.88
C ILE A 283 -22.40 -5.92 -13.36
N PRO A 284 -21.60 -7.00 -13.37
CA PRO A 284 -22.08 -8.34 -13.73
C PRO A 284 -23.20 -8.82 -12.82
N THR A 285 -23.09 -8.56 -11.51
CA THR A 285 -24.11 -8.92 -10.53
C THR A 285 -25.44 -8.27 -10.88
N PHE A 286 -25.49 -6.95 -11.07
CA PHE A 286 -26.76 -6.27 -11.35
C PHE A 286 -27.19 -6.34 -12.82
N ALA A 287 -26.30 -6.72 -13.75
CA ALA A 287 -26.65 -7.13 -15.11
C ALA A 287 -27.18 -8.57 -15.17
N GLN A 288 -27.04 -9.35 -14.08
CA GLN A 288 -27.38 -10.78 -14.01
C GLN A 288 -26.76 -11.57 -15.15
N ARG A 289 -25.49 -11.26 -15.47
CA ARG A 289 -24.75 -11.83 -16.59
C ARG A 289 -23.24 -11.76 -16.34
N PRO A 290 -22.47 -12.78 -16.78
CA PRO A 290 -21.02 -12.71 -16.82
C PRO A 290 -20.50 -11.45 -17.55
N LEU A 291 -19.40 -10.91 -17.05
CA LEU A 291 -18.78 -9.72 -17.61
C LEU A 291 -18.30 -9.93 -19.06
N VAL A 292 -18.65 -9.00 -19.93
CA VAL A 292 -18.19 -8.98 -21.32
C VAL A 292 -16.72 -8.51 -21.37
N GLY A 293 -15.90 -9.20 -22.16
CA GLY A 293 -14.54 -8.74 -22.44
C GLY A 293 -13.53 -8.92 -21.31
N TYR A 294 -13.70 -9.91 -20.42
CA TYR A 294 -12.78 -10.18 -19.29
C TYR A 294 -11.27 -10.09 -19.64
N PRO A 295 -10.75 -10.75 -20.70
CA PRO A 295 -9.32 -10.65 -21.02
C PRO A 295 -8.88 -9.21 -21.36
N TRP A 296 -9.71 -8.46 -22.08
CA TRP A 296 -9.44 -7.07 -22.43
C TRP A 296 -9.37 -6.16 -21.20
N ILE A 297 -10.22 -6.42 -20.21
CA ILE A 297 -10.22 -5.66 -18.95
C ILE A 297 -8.97 -5.98 -18.11
N VAL A 298 -8.52 -7.24 -18.09
CA VAL A 298 -7.26 -7.62 -17.42
C VAL A 298 -6.07 -6.96 -18.12
N LEU A 299 -6.02 -7.03 -19.45
CA LEU A 299 -4.95 -6.38 -20.23
C LEU A 299 -4.97 -4.85 -20.07
N ALA A 300 -6.14 -4.23 -19.97
CA ALA A 300 -6.27 -2.80 -19.69
C ALA A 300 -5.73 -2.43 -18.30
N ALA A 301 -6.00 -3.24 -17.27
CA ALA A 301 -5.44 -3.02 -15.93
C ALA A 301 -3.91 -3.08 -15.93
N VAL A 302 -3.34 -4.15 -16.52
CA VAL A 302 -1.88 -4.33 -16.63
C VAL A 302 -1.24 -3.21 -17.47
N GLY A 303 -1.87 -2.84 -18.59
CA GLY A 303 -1.42 -1.75 -19.45
C GLY A 303 -1.44 -0.40 -18.73
N THR A 304 -2.49 -0.12 -17.95
CA THR A 304 -2.58 1.10 -17.12
C THR A 304 -1.44 1.16 -16.11
N ALA A 305 -1.17 0.05 -15.41
CA ALA A 305 -0.08 -0.03 -14.46
C ALA A 305 1.28 0.23 -15.11
N PHE A 306 1.56 -0.40 -16.26
CA PHE A 306 2.81 -0.17 -16.98
C PHE A 306 2.97 1.30 -17.43
N LEU A 307 1.93 1.87 -18.04
CA LEU A 307 1.97 3.26 -18.52
C LEU A 307 2.11 4.27 -17.36
N SER A 308 1.54 3.98 -16.19
CA SER A 308 1.56 4.89 -15.04
C SER A 308 2.97 5.29 -14.58
N PHE A 309 3.95 4.40 -14.71
CA PHE A 309 5.35 4.68 -14.38
C PHE A 309 6.10 5.44 -15.48
N GLY A 310 5.48 5.70 -16.62
CA GLY A 310 6.11 6.36 -17.77
C GLY A 310 5.62 7.78 -18.05
N LEU A 311 4.83 8.38 -17.15
CA LEU A 311 4.07 9.60 -17.48
C LEU A 311 4.12 10.74 -16.42
N TRP A 312 4.81 10.52 -15.29
CA TRP A 312 4.80 11.43 -14.12
C TRP A 312 5.20 12.89 -14.38
N VAL A 313 6.03 13.14 -15.40
CA VAL A 313 6.52 14.49 -15.77
C VAL A 313 5.39 15.41 -16.23
N HIS A 314 4.20 14.90 -16.53
CA HIS A 314 3.04 15.76 -16.80
C HIS A 314 2.65 16.69 -15.64
N HIS A 315 3.07 16.39 -14.40
CA HIS A 315 2.93 17.30 -13.26
C HIS A 315 4.01 18.39 -13.21
N MET A 316 4.99 18.31 -14.10
CA MET A 316 6.19 19.15 -14.16
C MET A 316 6.24 19.98 -15.45
N PHE A 317 5.18 20.03 -16.24
CA PHE A 317 5.18 20.73 -17.55
C PHE A 317 5.53 22.22 -17.45
N ALA A 318 5.22 22.86 -16.31
CA ALA A 318 5.52 24.27 -16.04
C ALA A 318 6.90 24.52 -15.39
N THR A 319 7.79 23.52 -15.35
CA THR A 319 9.11 23.64 -14.67
C THR A 319 10.27 24.03 -15.58
N GLY A 320 10.03 24.16 -16.89
CA GLY A 320 11.09 24.53 -17.86
C GLY A 320 11.90 23.35 -18.41
N LEU A 321 11.42 22.11 -18.25
CA LEU A 321 12.06 20.92 -18.81
C LEU A 321 12.19 20.97 -20.35
N PRO A 322 13.15 20.21 -20.94
CA PRO A 322 13.35 20.16 -22.38
C PRO A 322 12.08 19.78 -23.16
N LYS A 323 11.83 20.44 -24.30
CA LYS A 323 10.66 20.21 -25.15
C LYS A 323 10.47 18.75 -25.58
N ILE A 324 11.57 18.03 -25.82
CA ILE A 324 11.52 16.61 -26.21
C ILE A 324 10.94 15.76 -25.09
N SER A 325 11.30 16.04 -23.83
CA SER A 325 10.75 15.38 -22.65
C SER A 325 9.26 15.70 -22.54
N LEU A 326 8.87 16.97 -22.63
CA LEU A 326 7.47 17.39 -22.56
C LEU A 326 6.60 16.67 -23.62
N ALA A 327 7.07 16.59 -24.87
CA ALA A 327 6.35 15.92 -25.95
C ALA A 327 6.18 14.40 -25.69
N PHE A 328 7.23 13.73 -25.22
CA PHE A 328 7.17 12.30 -24.88
C PHE A 328 6.15 12.05 -23.76
N PHE A 329 6.25 12.80 -22.67
CA PHE A 329 5.38 12.61 -21.50
C PHE A 329 3.94 13.04 -21.77
N SER A 330 3.71 14.04 -22.62
CA SER A 330 2.37 14.40 -23.11
C SER A 330 1.72 13.26 -23.88
N ALA A 331 2.43 12.67 -24.85
CA ALA A 331 1.93 11.52 -25.62
C ALA A 331 1.68 10.29 -24.74
N ALA A 332 2.57 10.00 -23.79
CA ALA A 332 2.41 8.90 -22.84
C ALA A 332 1.16 9.09 -21.95
N SER A 333 0.90 10.33 -21.50
CA SER A 333 -0.26 10.68 -20.68
C SER A 333 -1.58 10.49 -21.44
N GLU A 334 -1.64 10.91 -22.71
CA GLU A 334 -2.81 10.71 -23.56
C GLU A 334 -3.09 9.23 -23.85
N ALA A 335 -2.05 8.40 -23.99
CA ALA A 335 -2.18 6.97 -24.28
C ALA A 335 -2.94 6.21 -23.18
N VAL A 336 -2.93 6.68 -21.93
CA VAL A 336 -3.67 6.01 -20.83
C VAL A 336 -5.19 6.09 -20.99
N ALA A 337 -5.70 7.03 -21.78
CA ALA A 337 -7.13 7.09 -22.09
C ALA A 337 -7.63 5.80 -22.77
N ILE A 338 -6.75 5.08 -23.49
CA ILE A 338 -7.10 3.86 -24.23
C ILE A 338 -7.49 2.71 -23.28
N PRO A 339 -6.63 2.24 -22.34
CA PRO A 339 -7.03 1.24 -21.35
C PRO A 339 -8.32 1.59 -20.61
N THR A 340 -8.49 2.84 -20.20
CA THR A 340 -9.66 3.29 -19.46
C THR A 340 -10.93 3.22 -20.30
N ALA A 341 -10.87 3.63 -21.57
CA ALA A 341 -11.98 3.53 -22.50
C ALA A 341 -12.41 2.07 -22.70
N VAL A 342 -11.46 1.14 -22.87
CA VAL A 342 -11.75 -0.31 -23.00
C VAL A 342 -12.58 -0.81 -21.81
N GLN A 343 -12.22 -0.42 -20.59
CA GLN A 343 -12.92 -0.82 -19.37
C GLN A 343 -14.35 -0.26 -19.34
N ILE A 344 -14.52 1.04 -19.62
CA ILE A 344 -15.83 1.71 -19.63
C ILE A 344 -16.75 1.08 -20.69
N PHE A 345 -16.26 0.83 -21.91
CA PHE A 345 -17.08 0.22 -22.96
C PHE A 345 -17.45 -1.23 -22.65
N ALA A 346 -16.57 -2.00 -22.00
CA ALA A 346 -16.89 -3.35 -21.57
C ALA A 346 -17.98 -3.36 -20.48
N PHE A 347 -18.00 -2.38 -19.59
CA PHE A 347 -19.06 -2.18 -18.61
C PHE A 347 -20.40 -1.83 -19.25
N ILE A 348 -20.41 -0.88 -20.20
CA ILE A 348 -21.60 -0.52 -20.96
C ILE A 348 -22.13 -1.74 -21.73
N ALA A 349 -21.26 -2.50 -22.40
CA ALA A 349 -21.63 -3.70 -23.13
C ALA A 349 -22.22 -4.78 -22.21
N THR A 350 -21.69 -4.94 -21.00
CA THR A 350 -22.21 -5.90 -20.01
C THR A 350 -23.62 -5.53 -19.56
N LEU A 351 -23.87 -4.25 -19.26
CA LEU A 351 -25.21 -3.77 -18.89
C LEU A 351 -26.20 -3.92 -20.05
N TRP A 352 -25.78 -3.60 -21.28
CA TRP A 352 -26.61 -3.73 -22.48
C TRP A 352 -26.98 -5.20 -22.75
N ALA A 353 -26.04 -6.12 -22.60
CA ALA A 353 -26.28 -7.54 -22.85
C ALA A 353 -27.07 -8.26 -21.73
N GLY A 354 -27.24 -7.62 -20.57
CA GLY A 354 -27.83 -8.21 -19.36
C GLY A 354 -29.29 -7.84 -19.12
N ARG A 355 -29.82 -8.28 -17.98
CA ARG A 355 -31.11 -7.84 -17.43
C ARG A 355 -30.85 -6.98 -16.21
N VAL A 356 -30.83 -5.66 -16.42
CA VAL A 356 -30.39 -4.69 -15.42
C VAL A 356 -31.37 -4.57 -14.26
N VAL A 357 -30.88 -4.83 -13.05
CA VAL A 357 -31.57 -4.58 -11.78
C VAL A 357 -31.07 -3.26 -11.19
N TRP A 358 -31.91 -2.22 -11.23
CA TRP A 358 -31.58 -0.89 -10.72
C TRP A 358 -31.56 -0.83 -9.19
N SER A 359 -30.51 -1.38 -8.59
CA SER A 359 -30.25 -1.36 -7.15
C SER A 359 -29.50 -0.08 -6.72
N THR A 360 -29.44 0.18 -5.40
CA THR A 360 -28.65 1.29 -4.85
C THR A 360 -27.16 1.18 -5.25
N PRO A 361 -26.46 0.03 -5.08
CA PRO A 361 -25.08 -0.10 -5.53
C PRO A 361 -24.88 0.20 -7.02
N LEU A 362 -25.79 -0.26 -7.89
CA LEU A 362 -25.67 -0.01 -9.33
C LEU A 362 -25.82 1.48 -9.66
N LEU A 363 -26.71 2.21 -8.97
CA LEU A 363 -26.84 3.67 -9.16
C LEU A 363 -25.54 4.39 -8.85
N TYR A 364 -24.88 4.05 -7.73
CA TYR A 364 -23.55 4.56 -7.42
C TYR A 364 -22.56 4.22 -8.53
N ALA A 365 -22.49 2.96 -8.97
CA ALA A 365 -21.55 2.55 -10.03
C ALA A 365 -21.74 3.35 -11.33
N VAL A 366 -22.98 3.48 -11.83
CA VAL A 366 -23.26 4.21 -13.08
C VAL A 366 -23.03 5.71 -12.92
N GLY A 367 -23.49 6.32 -11.82
CA GLY A 367 -23.23 7.73 -11.56
C GLY A 367 -21.75 8.05 -11.39
N SER A 368 -21.01 7.11 -10.80
CA SER A 368 -19.56 7.18 -10.67
C SER A 368 -18.85 7.22 -12.01
N VAL A 369 -19.21 6.32 -12.94
CA VAL A 369 -18.69 6.33 -14.31
C VAL A 369 -18.99 7.66 -15.01
N ALA A 370 -20.18 8.25 -14.81
CA ALA A 370 -20.52 9.55 -15.41
C ALA A 370 -19.64 10.69 -14.87
N ILE A 371 -19.47 10.80 -13.55
CA ILE A 371 -18.57 11.80 -12.94
C ILE A 371 -17.13 11.57 -13.40
N PHE A 372 -16.68 10.32 -13.41
CA PHE A 372 -15.33 9.96 -13.81
C PHE A 372 -15.05 10.31 -15.27
N VAL A 373 -15.99 10.11 -16.19
CA VAL A 373 -15.82 10.50 -17.61
C VAL A 373 -15.63 12.01 -17.75
N ILE A 374 -16.38 12.83 -17.00
CA ILE A 374 -16.19 14.29 -17.00
C ILE A 374 -14.78 14.66 -16.51
N GLY A 375 -14.31 14.02 -15.44
CA GLY A 375 -12.93 14.18 -14.95
C GLY A 375 -11.88 13.68 -15.94
N GLY A 376 -12.10 12.53 -16.57
CA GLY A 376 -11.18 11.94 -17.55
C GLY A 376 -10.99 12.81 -18.79
N LEU A 377 -12.08 13.42 -19.28
CA LEU A 377 -12.01 14.35 -20.42
C LEU A 377 -11.15 15.59 -20.10
N THR A 378 -11.28 16.15 -18.89
CA THR A 378 -10.41 17.26 -18.45
C THR A 378 -8.98 16.81 -18.19
N GLY A 379 -8.76 15.54 -17.84
CA GLY A 379 -7.45 14.91 -17.73
C GLY A 379 -6.70 14.88 -19.06
N VAL A 380 -7.40 14.50 -20.14
CA VAL A 380 -6.84 14.55 -21.50
C VAL A 380 -6.48 15.99 -21.89
N MET A 381 -7.25 17.00 -21.46
CA MET A 381 -6.93 18.40 -21.72
C MET A 381 -5.61 18.82 -21.04
N VAL A 382 -5.40 18.48 -19.76
CA VAL A 382 -4.17 18.85 -19.03
C VAL A 382 -2.97 17.98 -19.41
N ALA A 383 -3.18 16.82 -20.02
CA ALA A 383 -2.10 16.05 -20.65
C ALA A 383 -1.44 16.80 -21.84
N ILE A 384 -2.13 17.80 -22.40
CA ILE A 384 -1.63 18.64 -23.50
C ILE A 384 -0.82 19.80 -22.90
N ALA A 385 0.51 19.72 -22.97
CA ALA A 385 1.41 20.67 -22.29
C ALA A 385 1.10 22.17 -22.54
N PRO A 386 0.79 22.64 -23.77
CA PRO A 386 0.39 24.03 -23.99
C PRO A 386 -0.89 24.46 -23.26
N PHE A 387 -1.85 23.55 -23.11
CA PHE A 387 -3.06 23.81 -22.33
C PHE A 387 -2.73 23.81 -20.84
N ASP A 388 -1.92 22.84 -20.38
CA ASP A 388 -1.48 22.77 -19.00
C ASP A 388 -0.79 24.07 -18.58
N TRP A 389 0.10 24.67 -19.38
CA TRP A 389 0.73 25.95 -19.02
C TRP A 389 -0.24 27.09 -18.67
N GLN A 390 -1.49 27.05 -19.16
CA GLN A 390 -2.54 28.00 -18.77
C GLN A 390 -3.35 27.53 -17.57
N ALA A 391 -3.65 26.23 -17.50
CA ALA A 391 -4.48 25.65 -16.45
C ALA A 391 -3.70 25.32 -15.16
N HIS A 392 -2.37 25.17 -15.24
CA HIS A 392 -1.49 24.73 -14.18
C HIS A 392 -1.65 25.60 -12.94
N ASP A 393 -1.68 24.98 -11.76
CA ASP A 393 -1.87 25.67 -10.49
C ASP A 393 -3.13 26.56 -10.39
N THR A 394 -4.14 26.37 -11.25
CA THR A 394 -5.46 27.02 -11.11
C THR A 394 -6.49 26.07 -10.49
N TYR A 395 -7.68 26.63 -10.19
CA TYR A 395 -8.84 25.83 -9.80
C TYR A 395 -9.31 24.83 -10.87
N PHE A 396 -8.84 24.92 -12.12
CA PHE A 396 -9.12 23.91 -13.15
C PHE A 396 -8.51 22.56 -12.77
N ILE A 397 -7.26 22.55 -12.30
CA ILE A 397 -6.58 21.33 -11.82
C ILE A 397 -7.28 20.77 -10.58
N VAL A 398 -7.70 21.66 -9.67
CA VAL A 398 -8.46 21.25 -8.46
C VAL A 398 -9.75 20.55 -8.86
N ALA A 399 -10.51 21.12 -9.80
CA ALA A 399 -11.74 20.54 -10.29
C ALA A 399 -11.52 19.19 -10.98
N HIS A 400 -10.56 19.12 -11.90
CA HIS A 400 -10.18 17.89 -12.60
C HIS A 400 -9.88 16.75 -11.61
N LEU A 401 -8.97 16.99 -10.67
CA LEU A 401 -8.56 15.98 -9.70
C LEU A 401 -9.74 15.50 -8.85
N HIS A 402 -10.60 16.41 -8.37
CA HIS A 402 -11.75 16.04 -7.55
C HIS A 402 -12.83 15.29 -8.33
N TYR A 403 -13.06 15.61 -9.61
CA TYR A 403 -13.96 14.81 -10.44
C TYR A 403 -13.44 13.38 -10.59
N VAL A 404 -12.14 13.22 -10.87
CA VAL A 404 -11.51 11.91 -11.01
C VAL A 404 -11.54 11.14 -9.69
N LEU A 405 -11.24 11.75 -8.55
CA LEU A 405 -11.28 11.06 -7.24
C LEU A 405 -12.71 10.79 -6.75
N ILE A 406 -13.67 11.68 -6.96
CA ILE A 406 -15.05 11.42 -6.52
C ILE A 406 -15.69 10.32 -7.38
N GLY A 407 -15.58 10.43 -8.71
CA GLY A 407 -16.10 9.44 -9.64
C GLY A 407 -15.24 8.17 -9.76
N GLY A 408 -13.97 8.24 -9.36
CA GLY A 408 -13.02 7.14 -9.46
C GLY A 408 -12.63 6.51 -8.14
N THR A 409 -13.06 7.03 -6.98
CA THR A 409 -12.71 6.52 -5.64
C THR A 409 -13.88 6.56 -4.67
N LEU A 410 -14.46 7.73 -4.41
CA LEU A 410 -15.44 7.89 -3.33
C LEU A 410 -16.84 7.32 -3.62
N LEU A 411 -17.44 7.64 -4.77
CA LEU A 411 -18.70 7.02 -5.20
C LEU A 411 -18.61 5.49 -5.43
N PRO A 412 -17.53 4.93 -6.01
CA PRO A 412 -17.31 3.48 -6.04
C PRO A 412 -17.27 2.87 -4.64
N LEU A 413 -16.57 3.48 -3.68
CA LEU A 413 -16.52 3.01 -2.30
C LEU A 413 -17.91 3.01 -1.65
N PHE A 414 -18.74 4.02 -1.89
CA PHE A 414 -20.13 3.97 -1.43
C PHE A 414 -20.95 2.90 -2.15
N GLY A 415 -20.78 2.71 -3.46
CA GLY A 415 -21.41 1.59 -4.16
C GLY A 415 -21.02 0.23 -3.57
N GLY A 416 -19.72 0.03 -3.31
CA GLY A 416 -19.16 -1.13 -2.64
C GLY A 416 -19.68 -1.29 -1.21
N LEU A 417 -19.79 -0.20 -0.45
CA LEU A 417 -20.37 -0.18 0.90
C LEU A 417 -21.79 -0.75 0.88
N TYR A 418 -22.70 -0.21 0.06
CA TYR A 418 -24.07 -0.72 -0.03
C TYR A 418 -24.14 -2.17 -0.52
N TYR A 419 -23.17 -2.61 -1.33
CA TYR A 419 -23.12 -3.97 -1.85
C TYR A 419 -22.59 -4.99 -0.84
N TYR A 420 -21.46 -4.71 -0.19
CA TYR A 420 -20.76 -5.61 0.73
C TYR A 420 -21.18 -5.46 2.19
N TRP A 421 -22.00 -4.47 2.55
CA TRP A 421 -22.52 -4.36 3.92
C TRP A 421 -23.23 -5.62 4.46
N PRO A 422 -24.04 -6.35 3.64
CA PRO A 422 -24.61 -7.64 4.05
C PRO A 422 -23.58 -8.73 4.29
N LEU A 423 -22.43 -8.69 3.59
CA LEU A 423 -21.33 -9.63 3.80
C LEU A 423 -20.70 -9.43 5.18
N ILE A 424 -20.55 -8.18 5.61
CA ILE A 424 -19.87 -7.83 6.87
C ILE A 424 -20.82 -7.94 8.08
N THR A 425 -22.09 -7.58 7.92
CA THR A 425 -23.03 -7.41 9.05
C THR A 425 -24.23 -8.35 9.03
N GLY A 426 -24.39 -9.15 7.97
CA GLY A 426 -25.58 -9.96 7.73
C GLY A 426 -26.85 -9.16 7.45
N LYS A 427 -26.76 -7.83 7.28
CA LYS A 427 -27.89 -6.91 7.14
C LYS A 427 -27.76 -6.04 5.89
N LYS A 428 -28.89 -5.66 5.29
CA LYS A 428 -28.91 -4.69 4.19
C LYS A 428 -29.02 -3.25 4.69
N LEU A 429 -28.36 -2.35 3.98
CA LEU A 429 -28.59 -0.91 4.11
C LEU A 429 -29.93 -0.47 3.47
N SER A 430 -30.38 0.76 3.73
CA SER A 430 -31.70 1.24 3.28
C SER A 430 -31.63 1.69 1.84
N ASP A 431 -32.46 1.09 0.98
CA ASP A 431 -32.54 1.53 -0.42
C ASP A 431 -33.09 2.95 -0.55
N ARG A 432 -33.95 3.40 0.37
CA ARG A 432 -34.51 4.76 0.33
C ARG A 432 -33.43 5.79 0.68
N ILE A 433 -32.77 5.62 1.83
CA ILE A 433 -31.73 6.56 2.29
C ILE A 433 -30.57 6.54 1.31
N GLY A 434 -30.11 5.36 0.87
CA GLY A 434 -29.00 5.24 -0.05
C GLY A 434 -29.23 5.88 -1.41
N ARG A 435 -30.44 5.80 -1.97
CA ARG A 435 -30.81 6.51 -3.21
C ARG A 435 -30.90 8.02 -3.02
N THR A 436 -31.44 8.47 -1.89
CA THR A 436 -31.47 9.91 -1.57
C THR A 436 -30.05 10.45 -1.41
N ALA A 437 -29.20 9.76 -0.65
CA ALA A 437 -27.80 10.11 -0.49
C ALA A 437 -27.08 10.17 -1.84
N PHE A 438 -27.32 9.21 -2.73
CA PHE A 438 -26.72 9.19 -4.07
C PHE A 438 -27.03 10.47 -4.85
N TRP A 439 -28.30 10.86 -4.97
CA TRP A 439 -28.67 12.04 -5.76
C TRP A 439 -28.14 13.33 -5.16
N VAL A 440 -28.13 13.43 -3.83
CA VAL A 440 -27.56 14.57 -3.10
C VAL A 440 -26.05 14.65 -3.33
N LEU A 441 -25.33 13.54 -3.23
CA LEU A 441 -23.89 13.46 -3.51
C LEU A 441 -23.59 13.82 -4.97
N PHE A 442 -24.34 13.26 -5.91
CA PHE A 442 -24.15 13.49 -7.35
C PHE A 442 -24.37 14.97 -7.72
N ALA A 443 -25.44 15.58 -7.21
CA ALA A 443 -25.71 17.00 -7.41
C ALA A 443 -24.68 17.89 -6.70
N GLY A 444 -24.35 17.56 -5.44
CA GLY A 444 -23.35 18.28 -4.66
C GLY A 444 -21.97 18.26 -5.31
N ALA A 445 -21.52 17.13 -5.85
CA ALA A 445 -20.23 17.01 -6.52
C ALA A 445 -20.15 17.94 -7.74
N ASN A 446 -21.16 17.89 -8.62
CA ASN A 446 -21.18 18.75 -9.79
C ASN A 446 -21.27 20.24 -9.40
N LEU A 447 -22.14 20.59 -8.46
CA LEU A 447 -22.28 21.97 -8.01
C LEU A 447 -21.01 22.49 -7.31
N THR A 448 -20.24 21.60 -6.66
CA THR A 448 -18.95 21.96 -6.03
C THR A 448 -17.88 22.21 -7.08
N PHE A 449 -17.63 21.23 -7.95
CA PHE A 449 -16.40 21.20 -8.75
C PHE A 449 -16.59 21.69 -10.18
N PHE A 450 -17.79 21.64 -10.75
CA PHE A 450 -18.01 22.19 -12.10
C PHE A 450 -17.70 23.70 -12.17
N PRO A 451 -18.19 24.54 -11.23
CA PRO A 451 -17.85 25.97 -11.25
C PRO A 451 -16.35 26.23 -11.07
N MET A 452 -15.62 25.31 -10.42
CA MET A 452 -14.18 25.45 -10.23
C MET A 452 -13.41 25.40 -11.56
N HIS A 453 -13.83 24.56 -12.53
CA HIS A 453 -13.25 24.59 -13.88
C HIS A 453 -13.34 25.99 -14.49
N LEU A 454 -14.52 26.63 -14.39
CA LEU A 454 -14.74 27.97 -14.93
C LEU A 454 -13.89 29.01 -14.18
N SER A 455 -13.89 28.98 -12.85
CA SER A 455 -13.07 29.92 -12.06
C SER A 455 -11.56 29.76 -12.33
N GLY A 456 -11.09 28.54 -12.59
CA GLY A 456 -9.70 28.27 -12.98
C GLY A 456 -9.35 28.84 -14.35
N LEU A 457 -10.22 28.65 -15.35
CA LEU A 457 -10.06 29.26 -16.67
C LEU A 457 -10.15 30.80 -16.66
N MET A 458 -10.86 31.36 -15.67
CA MET A 458 -10.90 32.80 -15.40
C MET A 458 -9.68 33.30 -14.62
N GLY A 459 -8.71 32.43 -14.32
CA GLY A 459 -7.43 32.79 -13.71
C GLY A 459 -7.38 32.70 -12.18
N MET A 460 -8.33 32.04 -11.51
CA MET A 460 -8.26 31.81 -10.07
C MET A 460 -7.16 30.78 -9.74
N PRO A 461 -6.06 31.18 -9.07
CA PRO A 461 -5.02 30.24 -8.64
C PRO A 461 -5.53 29.36 -7.50
N ARG A 462 -4.99 28.15 -7.36
CA ARG A 462 -5.24 27.31 -6.18
C ARG A 462 -4.40 27.79 -5.00
N ARG A 463 -4.76 27.35 -3.77
CA ARG A 463 -4.02 27.64 -2.52
C ARG A 463 -3.98 29.12 -2.12
N VAL A 464 -4.99 29.88 -2.54
CA VAL A 464 -5.20 31.26 -2.09
C VAL A 464 -6.26 31.27 -1.00
N PHE A 465 -5.99 31.92 0.14
CA PHE A 465 -6.94 31.99 1.26
C PHE A 465 -8.08 33.01 1.02
N THR A 466 -7.89 33.92 0.06
CA THR A 466 -8.88 34.92 -0.35
C THR A 466 -8.66 35.33 -1.81
N TYR A 467 -9.64 36.02 -2.40
CA TYR A 467 -9.60 36.49 -3.78
C TYR A 467 -10.23 37.89 -3.91
N PRO A 468 -9.76 38.72 -4.86
CA PRO A 468 -10.32 40.04 -5.13
C PRO A 468 -11.71 39.96 -5.79
N ALA A 469 -12.58 40.92 -5.48
CA ALA A 469 -13.95 40.96 -6.01
C ALA A 469 -13.99 41.26 -7.52
N GLU A 470 -12.99 41.98 -8.01
CA GLU A 470 -12.84 42.44 -9.39
C GLU A 470 -12.67 41.29 -10.38
N LEU A 471 -12.25 40.10 -9.93
CA LEU A 471 -12.16 38.89 -10.77
C LEU A 471 -13.54 38.37 -11.22
N GLY A 472 -14.64 38.80 -10.60
CA GLY A 472 -15.99 38.41 -11.01
C GLY A 472 -16.36 36.93 -10.73
N ILE A 473 -15.50 36.20 -10.01
CA ILE A 473 -15.66 34.77 -9.70
C ILE A 473 -16.46 34.50 -8.41
N GLY A 474 -16.95 35.55 -7.73
CA GLY A 474 -17.62 35.42 -6.43
C GLY A 474 -18.82 34.47 -6.45
N ASN A 475 -19.67 34.56 -7.48
CA ASN A 475 -20.83 33.68 -7.63
C ASN A 475 -20.44 32.22 -7.89
N LEU A 476 -19.35 31.99 -8.63
CA LEU A 476 -18.84 30.64 -8.89
C LEU A 476 -18.32 30.01 -7.60
N ASN A 477 -17.58 30.78 -6.80
CA ASN A 477 -17.10 30.33 -5.50
C ASN A 477 -18.24 30.07 -4.51
N LEU A 478 -19.24 30.96 -4.45
CA LEU A 478 -20.41 30.72 -3.61
C LEU A 478 -21.17 29.45 -4.03
N ALA A 479 -21.36 29.22 -5.34
CA ALA A 479 -21.96 28.00 -5.85
C ALA A 479 -21.15 26.76 -5.45
N SER A 480 -19.82 26.80 -5.61
CA SER A 480 -18.92 25.74 -5.16
C SER A 480 -19.04 25.47 -3.65
N THR A 481 -19.19 26.52 -2.84
CA THR A 481 -19.39 26.38 -1.39
C THR A 481 -20.73 25.73 -1.07
N VAL A 482 -21.84 26.19 -1.66
CA VAL A 482 -23.16 25.57 -1.48
C VAL A 482 -23.13 24.09 -1.91
N GLY A 483 -22.49 23.80 -3.05
CA GLY A 483 -22.27 22.43 -3.52
C GLY A 483 -21.54 21.57 -2.50
N SER A 484 -20.50 22.11 -1.84
CA SER A 484 -19.69 21.34 -0.89
C SER A 484 -20.48 20.96 0.36
N TYR A 485 -21.34 21.85 0.86
CA TYR A 485 -22.24 21.56 1.97
C TYR A 485 -23.36 20.58 1.56
N LEU A 486 -23.86 20.67 0.32
CA LEU A 486 -24.79 19.68 -0.23
C LEU A 486 -24.15 18.30 -0.33
N PHE A 487 -22.90 18.22 -0.79
CA PHE A 487 -22.13 16.98 -0.85
C PHE A 487 -21.93 16.39 0.55
N ALA A 488 -21.50 17.20 1.52
CA ALA A 488 -21.34 16.78 2.91
C ALA A 488 -22.65 16.28 3.54
N PHE A 489 -23.79 16.91 3.21
CA PHE A 489 -25.11 16.42 3.62
C PHE A 489 -25.40 15.02 3.04
N GLY A 490 -25.01 14.76 1.80
CA GLY A 490 -25.08 13.43 1.20
C GLY A 490 -24.25 12.38 1.95
N VAL A 491 -23.01 12.74 2.34
CA VAL A 491 -22.15 11.88 3.19
C VAL A 491 -22.80 11.63 4.56
N LEU A 492 -23.40 12.67 5.17
CA LEU A 492 -24.12 12.55 6.43
C LEU A 492 -25.29 11.56 6.33
N LEU A 493 -26.04 11.56 5.21
CA LEU A 493 -27.11 10.58 4.99
C LEU A 493 -26.58 9.14 4.95
N VAL A 494 -25.41 8.91 4.35
CA VAL A 494 -24.75 7.59 4.40
C VAL A 494 -24.39 7.23 5.85
N CYS A 495 -23.82 8.17 6.61
CA CYS A 495 -23.47 7.94 8.03
C CYS A 495 -24.70 7.60 8.87
N VAL A 496 -25.82 8.31 8.67
CA VAL A 496 -27.10 8.01 9.32
C VAL A 496 -27.58 6.61 8.94
N ASP A 497 -27.45 6.21 7.68
CA ASP A 497 -27.86 4.89 7.23
C ASP A 497 -27.07 3.76 7.92
N LEU A 498 -25.76 3.95 8.05
CA LEU A 498 -24.86 3.05 8.77
C LEU A 498 -25.24 2.96 10.26
N ALA A 499 -25.48 4.10 10.91
CA ALA A 499 -25.86 4.15 12.32
C ALA A 499 -27.22 3.48 12.61
N LEU A 500 -28.12 3.44 11.62
CA LEU A 500 -29.42 2.76 11.72
C LEU A 500 -29.34 1.26 11.43
N SER A 501 -28.27 0.77 10.81
CA SER A 501 -28.12 -0.63 10.40
C SER A 501 -28.30 -1.65 11.53
N PRO A 502 -27.76 -1.45 12.76
CA PRO A 502 -27.89 -2.44 13.82
C PRO A 502 -29.36 -2.82 14.14
N ARG A 503 -30.31 -1.92 13.88
CA ARG A 503 -31.74 -2.12 14.13
C ARG A 503 -32.48 -2.85 12.99
N ARG A 504 -31.80 -3.20 11.90
CA ARG A 504 -32.42 -3.83 10.72
C ARG A 504 -32.47 -5.34 10.83
N ALA A 505 -33.45 -5.91 10.12
CA ALA A 505 -33.56 -7.36 9.95
C ALA A 505 -32.37 -7.91 9.15
N LYS A 506 -32.03 -9.16 9.43
CA LYS A 506 -31.03 -9.90 8.66
C LYS A 506 -31.49 -10.07 7.21
N SER A 507 -30.56 -10.01 6.28
CA SER A 507 -30.81 -10.29 4.86
C SER A 507 -30.57 -11.77 4.55
N PRO A 508 -31.12 -12.28 3.44
CA PRO A 508 -30.66 -13.55 2.87
C PRO A 508 -29.14 -13.56 2.65
N ARG A 509 -28.50 -14.74 2.66
CA ARG A 509 -27.06 -14.94 2.42
C ARG A 509 -26.53 -14.24 1.18
N ASN A 510 -27.22 -14.41 0.06
CA ASN A 510 -26.89 -13.77 -1.21
C ASN A 510 -28.06 -12.86 -1.64
N PRO A 511 -28.17 -11.64 -1.11
CA PRO A 511 -29.30 -10.76 -1.37
C PRO A 511 -29.32 -10.20 -2.80
N TRP A 512 -28.23 -10.37 -3.55
CA TRP A 512 -28.04 -9.79 -4.89
C TRP A 512 -28.07 -10.83 -6.01
N ASN A 513 -28.21 -12.11 -5.69
CA ASN A 513 -28.01 -13.21 -6.63
C ASN A 513 -26.68 -13.11 -7.39
N ALA A 514 -25.59 -12.80 -6.68
CA ALA A 514 -24.25 -12.71 -7.23
C ALA A 514 -23.65 -14.10 -7.50
N GLY A 515 -22.76 -14.19 -8.50
CA GLY A 515 -22.19 -15.47 -8.97
C GLY A 515 -20.85 -15.87 -8.34
N THR A 516 -20.27 -15.03 -7.49
CA THR A 516 -18.88 -15.11 -7.00
C THR A 516 -18.77 -15.54 -5.53
N LEU A 517 -17.58 -15.97 -5.11
CA LEU A 517 -17.35 -16.73 -3.87
C LEU A 517 -17.61 -15.96 -2.57
N GLU A 518 -17.59 -14.64 -2.60
CA GLU A 518 -17.76 -13.85 -1.39
C GLU A 518 -19.14 -14.05 -0.74
N TRP A 519 -20.14 -14.46 -1.52
CA TRP A 519 -21.49 -14.77 -1.05
C TRP A 519 -21.64 -16.19 -0.49
N LEU A 520 -20.52 -16.89 -0.27
CA LEU A 520 -20.47 -18.15 0.47
C LEU A 520 -20.50 -17.94 1.99
N ALA A 521 -20.34 -16.73 2.51
CA ALA A 521 -20.46 -16.53 3.95
C ALA A 521 -21.93 -16.48 4.40
N HIS A 522 -22.34 -17.16 5.49
CA HIS A 522 -23.68 -16.94 6.08
C HIS A 522 -23.75 -15.61 6.85
N PRO A 523 -24.93 -14.97 6.93
CA PRO A 523 -25.14 -13.74 7.70
C PRO A 523 -24.85 -13.82 9.21
N ASP A 524 -24.74 -15.04 9.74
CA ASP A 524 -24.43 -15.38 11.13
C ASP A 524 -23.08 -16.09 11.26
N ASP A 525 -22.20 -15.88 10.27
CA ASP A 525 -20.99 -16.65 10.14
C ASP A 525 -20.07 -16.57 11.35
N GLU A 526 -19.49 -17.72 11.56
CA GLU A 526 -18.46 -18.02 12.52
C GLU A 526 -17.16 -17.31 12.10
N ASP A 527 -16.30 -16.96 13.07
CA ASP A 527 -15.07 -16.20 12.80
C ASP A 527 -14.05 -16.91 11.87
N TRP A 528 -14.32 -18.14 11.39
CA TRP A 528 -13.47 -18.90 10.48
C TRP A 528 -13.66 -18.57 8.99
N GLY A 529 -14.69 -17.79 8.62
CA GLY A 529 -15.02 -17.49 7.22
C GLY A 529 -15.62 -18.70 6.49
N ILE A 530 -14.88 -19.31 5.56
CA ILE A 530 -15.41 -20.41 4.73
C ILE A 530 -15.33 -21.80 5.42
N ARG A 531 -16.45 -22.54 5.38
CA ARG A 531 -16.58 -23.89 5.98
C ARG A 531 -15.62 -24.93 5.40
N SER A 532 -15.50 -24.99 4.07
CA SER A 532 -14.51 -25.82 3.36
C SER A 532 -14.01 -25.10 2.11
N VAL A 533 -12.71 -25.19 1.83
CA VAL A 533 -12.07 -24.51 0.69
C VAL A 533 -12.50 -25.20 -0.62
N PRO A 534 -13.18 -24.51 -1.55
CA PRO A 534 -13.83 -25.15 -2.70
C PRO A 534 -12.84 -25.56 -3.81
N LEU A 535 -13.30 -26.45 -4.71
CA LEU A 535 -12.67 -26.65 -6.02
C LEU A 535 -13.32 -25.70 -7.04
N ILE A 536 -12.51 -24.93 -7.77
CA ILE A 536 -13.00 -23.93 -8.73
C ILE A 536 -12.77 -24.37 -10.17
N GLU A 537 -13.86 -24.36 -10.95
CA GLU A 537 -13.89 -24.73 -12.37
C GLU A 537 -14.42 -23.60 -13.28
N SER A 538 -14.97 -22.52 -12.69
CA SER A 538 -15.58 -21.39 -13.40
C SER A 538 -15.30 -20.06 -12.68
N ARG A 539 -15.41 -18.94 -13.41
CA ARG A 539 -15.38 -17.56 -12.87
C ARG A 539 -16.61 -17.20 -12.04
N TYR A 540 -17.76 -17.85 -12.29
CA TYR A 540 -19.00 -17.63 -11.53
C TYR A 540 -19.51 -18.95 -10.92
N PRO A 541 -18.79 -19.54 -9.94
CA PRO A 541 -19.11 -20.85 -9.38
C PRO A 541 -20.53 -20.97 -8.83
N ILE A 542 -21.06 -19.93 -8.20
CA ILE A 542 -22.41 -19.98 -7.61
C ILE A 542 -23.49 -20.10 -8.69
N TRP A 543 -23.28 -19.50 -9.86
CA TRP A 543 -24.22 -19.59 -10.98
C TRP A 543 -24.05 -20.86 -11.79
N GLU A 544 -22.82 -21.35 -11.95
CA GLU A 544 -22.49 -22.35 -12.97
C GLU A 544 -22.17 -23.75 -12.42
N GLN A 545 -21.74 -23.87 -11.16
CA GLN A 545 -21.40 -25.16 -10.56
C GLN A 545 -22.57 -25.75 -9.76
N LYS A 546 -22.89 -27.01 -10.05
CA LYS A 546 -24.04 -27.69 -9.45
C LYS A 546 -23.83 -28.01 -7.97
N ASP A 547 -24.84 -27.68 -7.16
CA ASP A 547 -24.90 -27.90 -5.71
C ASP A 547 -23.70 -27.27 -4.96
N PHE A 548 -23.09 -26.24 -5.55
CA PHE A 548 -21.82 -25.67 -5.09
C PHE A 548 -21.89 -25.18 -3.65
N VAL A 549 -22.89 -24.34 -3.36
CA VAL A 549 -23.10 -23.75 -2.03
C VAL A 549 -23.35 -24.84 -0.97
N GLN A 550 -24.20 -25.83 -1.29
CA GLN A 550 -24.49 -26.95 -0.40
C GLN A 550 -23.21 -27.76 -0.09
N LYS A 551 -22.39 -28.08 -1.09
CA LYS A 551 -21.14 -28.83 -0.90
C LYS A 551 -20.13 -28.10 -0.01
N VAL A 552 -20.05 -26.76 -0.11
CA VAL A 552 -19.20 -25.94 0.77
C VAL A 552 -19.68 -26.05 2.22
N ASP A 553 -20.98 -25.86 2.44
CA ASP A 553 -21.62 -25.87 3.77
C ASP A 553 -21.55 -27.26 4.42
N GLU A 554 -21.67 -28.33 3.64
CA GLU A 554 -21.55 -29.70 4.13
C GLU A 554 -20.09 -30.15 4.34
N GLY A 555 -19.11 -29.27 4.15
CA GLY A 555 -17.70 -29.59 4.37
C GLY A 555 -17.13 -30.59 3.36
N ARG A 556 -17.68 -30.68 2.15
CA ARG A 556 -17.36 -31.72 1.17
C ARG A 556 -16.12 -31.42 0.32
N PHE A 557 -15.55 -30.21 0.41
CA PHE A 557 -14.33 -29.85 -0.30
C PHE A 557 -13.08 -29.98 0.59
N PHE A 558 -12.12 -29.06 0.46
CA PHE A 558 -10.83 -29.17 1.09
C PHE A 558 -10.79 -28.54 2.48
N LEU A 559 -9.94 -29.11 3.34
CA LEU A 559 -9.63 -28.64 4.69
C LEU A 559 -10.90 -28.34 5.54
N PRO A 560 -11.90 -29.25 5.64
CA PRO A 560 -13.16 -28.96 6.34
C PRO A 560 -13.04 -28.95 7.87
N ASP A 561 -11.85 -29.07 8.44
CA ASP A 561 -11.68 -29.32 9.88
C ASP A 561 -10.38 -28.69 10.41
N ALA A 562 -10.29 -28.54 11.72
CA ALA A 562 -9.13 -28.09 12.49
C ALA A 562 -8.77 -29.10 13.60
N GLU A 563 -8.53 -30.37 13.23
CA GLU A 563 -8.22 -31.47 14.16
C GLU A 563 -7.08 -31.17 15.13
N GLU A 564 -6.09 -30.37 14.71
CA GLU A 564 -4.92 -30.06 15.52
C GLU A 564 -5.04 -28.75 16.31
N GLY A 565 -6.22 -28.14 16.33
CA GLY A 565 -6.49 -26.96 17.16
C GLY A 565 -5.74 -25.70 16.71
N ARG A 566 -5.38 -25.57 15.43
CA ARG A 566 -4.66 -24.40 14.88
C ARG A 566 -5.41 -23.78 13.70
N ARG A 567 -5.27 -22.45 13.55
CA ARG A 567 -5.80 -21.72 12.39
C ARG A 567 -5.01 -22.12 11.15
N GLU A 568 -5.71 -22.40 10.05
CA GLU A 568 -5.11 -22.97 8.85
C GLU A 568 -5.73 -22.45 7.57
N THR A 569 -4.91 -22.36 6.52
CA THR A 569 -5.34 -22.09 5.15
C THR A 569 -4.54 -22.94 4.15
N ILE A 570 -5.03 -23.05 2.91
CA ILE A 570 -4.34 -23.78 1.84
C ILE A 570 -3.44 -22.80 1.06
N VAL A 571 -2.21 -23.24 0.81
CA VAL A 571 -1.28 -22.59 -0.12
C VAL A 571 -1.22 -23.38 -1.41
N THR A 572 -1.29 -22.69 -2.54
CA THR A 572 -1.33 -23.27 -3.89
C THR A 572 -0.20 -22.78 -4.79
N SER A 573 -0.04 -23.32 -5.99
CA SER A 573 0.92 -22.87 -7.01
C SER A 573 0.50 -21.54 -7.67
N VAL A 574 1.47 -20.77 -8.17
CA VAL A 574 1.24 -19.38 -8.67
C VAL A 574 0.38 -19.31 -9.94
N ILE A 575 0.40 -20.33 -10.80
CA ILE A 575 -0.32 -20.26 -12.08
C ILE A 575 -1.63 -21.04 -12.00
N ASP A 576 -1.52 -22.32 -11.66
CA ASP A 576 -2.62 -23.29 -11.75
C ASP A 576 -3.45 -23.44 -10.46
N ALA A 577 -3.04 -22.79 -9.36
CA ALA A 577 -3.62 -23.01 -8.03
C ALA A 577 -3.68 -24.49 -7.62
N ARG A 578 -2.59 -25.25 -7.85
CA ARG A 578 -2.46 -26.63 -7.34
C ARG A 578 -2.05 -26.58 -5.87
N PRO A 579 -2.69 -27.33 -4.94
CA PRO A 579 -2.28 -27.39 -3.54
C PRO A 579 -0.78 -27.71 -3.38
N VAL A 580 -0.12 -27.02 -2.46
CA VAL A 580 1.31 -27.18 -2.15
C VAL A 580 1.55 -27.38 -0.65
N GLN A 581 0.79 -26.70 0.21
CA GLN A 581 0.98 -26.75 1.68
C GLN A 581 -0.33 -26.40 2.40
N VAL A 582 -0.49 -26.90 3.63
CA VAL A 582 -1.40 -26.29 4.61
C VAL A 582 -0.59 -25.38 5.52
N LEU A 583 -0.85 -24.07 5.43
CA LEU A 583 -0.16 -23.05 6.21
C LEU A 583 -0.87 -22.88 7.56
N ARG A 584 -0.12 -23.00 8.66
CA ARG A 584 -0.56 -22.60 10.00
C ARG A 584 -0.52 -21.07 10.10
N LEU A 585 -1.65 -20.47 10.44
CA LEU A 585 -1.82 -19.01 10.51
C LEU A 585 -1.52 -18.47 11.91
N GLY A 586 -1.14 -17.20 11.97
CA GLY A 586 -0.87 -16.50 13.22
C GLY A 586 -2.13 -16.37 14.09
N ALA A 587 -2.04 -16.85 15.33
CA ALA A 587 -3.06 -16.64 16.36
C ALA A 587 -2.95 -15.24 16.99
N PRO A 588 -4.01 -14.76 17.69
CA PRO A 588 -4.03 -13.47 18.39
C PRO A 588 -2.77 -13.22 19.22
N SER A 589 -2.28 -11.99 19.19
CA SER A 589 -1.04 -11.58 19.86
C SER A 589 -0.97 -10.08 20.06
N ALA A 590 -0.46 -9.64 21.22
CA ALA A 590 -0.17 -8.24 21.47
C ALA A 590 1.15 -7.76 20.81
N VAL A 591 2.01 -8.69 20.38
CA VAL A 591 3.36 -8.36 19.88
C VAL A 591 3.31 -7.45 18.64
N PRO A 592 2.45 -7.67 17.62
CA PRO A 592 2.34 -6.75 16.49
C PRO A 592 2.01 -5.31 16.90
N MET A 593 1.04 -5.14 17.80
CA MET A 593 0.65 -3.83 18.33
C MET A 593 1.80 -3.16 19.10
N MET A 594 2.45 -3.88 20.01
CA MET A 594 3.59 -3.35 20.77
C MET A 594 4.77 -2.99 19.86
N THR A 595 4.98 -3.75 18.80
CA THR A 595 6.03 -3.48 17.80
C THR A 595 5.73 -2.21 17.03
N ALA A 596 4.47 -1.99 16.61
CA ALA A 596 4.04 -0.76 15.96
C ALA A 596 4.18 0.46 16.88
N ILE A 597 3.84 0.32 18.17
CA ILE A 597 4.04 1.40 19.16
C ILE A 597 5.52 1.73 19.33
N ALA A 598 6.37 0.72 19.50
CA ALA A 598 7.81 0.90 19.63
C ALA A 598 8.41 1.56 18.38
N LEU A 599 8.00 1.11 17.19
CA LEU A 599 8.47 1.69 15.92
C LEU A 599 7.97 3.13 15.74
N GLY A 600 6.69 3.40 16.01
CA GLY A 600 6.12 4.74 15.95
C GLY A 600 6.82 5.72 16.89
N SER A 601 7.29 5.25 18.05
CA SER A 601 8.10 6.07 18.95
C SER A 601 9.41 6.54 18.30
N VAL A 602 10.03 5.74 17.43
CA VAL A 602 11.24 6.14 16.70
C VAL A 602 10.96 7.35 15.82
N PHE A 603 9.91 7.28 15.00
CA PHE A 603 9.54 8.37 14.10
C PHE A 603 9.10 9.63 14.87
N ILE A 604 8.15 9.48 15.79
CA ILE A 604 7.58 10.61 16.54
C ILE A 604 8.63 11.31 17.41
N LEU A 605 9.47 10.56 18.13
CA LEU A 605 10.49 11.16 18.99
C LEU A 605 11.61 11.82 18.17
N THR A 606 11.89 11.30 16.96
CA THR A 606 12.85 11.91 16.04
C THR A 606 12.35 13.26 15.53
N THR A 607 11.05 13.40 15.23
CA THR A 607 10.43 14.68 14.86
C THR A 607 10.65 15.77 15.91
N TYR A 608 10.68 15.39 17.19
CA TYR A 608 10.93 16.33 18.31
C TYR A 608 12.40 16.36 18.76
N HIS A 609 13.34 15.83 17.97
CA HIS A 609 14.77 15.77 18.26
C HIS A 609 15.13 15.04 19.58
N LEU A 610 14.28 14.13 20.06
CA LEU A 610 14.49 13.33 21.27
C LEU A 610 15.26 12.04 20.96
N TYR A 611 16.45 12.19 20.37
CA TYR A 611 17.21 11.08 19.76
C TYR A 611 17.56 9.94 20.72
N THR A 612 17.91 10.24 21.97
CA THR A 612 18.20 9.20 22.97
C THR A 612 16.99 8.32 23.24
N LEU A 613 15.79 8.91 23.32
CA LEU A 613 14.55 8.15 23.50
C LEU A 613 14.16 7.41 22.21
N ALA A 614 14.38 8.02 21.04
CA ALA A 614 14.19 7.36 19.75
C ALA A 614 15.09 6.11 19.62
N LEU A 615 16.34 6.16 20.08
CA LEU A 615 17.24 4.99 20.13
C LEU A 615 16.74 3.90 21.08
N VAL A 616 16.18 4.26 22.24
CA VAL A 616 15.51 3.29 23.12
C VAL A 616 14.32 2.64 22.41
N GLY A 617 13.51 3.43 21.69
CA GLY A 617 12.43 2.94 20.83
C GLY A 617 12.91 1.99 19.73
N ALA A 618 14.04 2.29 19.10
CA ALA A 618 14.64 1.46 18.06
C ALA A 618 15.14 0.11 18.64
N ALA A 619 15.80 0.14 19.80
CA ALA A 619 16.23 -1.07 20.51
C ALA A 619 15.03 -1.92 20.96
N ALA A 620 13.97 -1.29 21.47
CA ALA A 620 12.73 -1.98 21.83
C ALA A 620 12.05 -2.61 20.61
N THR A 621 11.99 -1.88 19.49
CA THR A 621 11.48 -2.39 18.21
C THR A 621 12.24 -3.63 17.77
N LEU A 622 13.58 -3.56 17.74
CA LEU A 622 14.42 -4.70 17.37
C LEU A 622 14.19 -5.91 18.29
N ALA A 623 14.13 -5.69 19.60
CA ALA A 623 13.87 -6.76 20.57
C ALA A 623 12.50 -7.41 20.36
N LEU A 624 11.46 -6.63 20.10
CA LEU A 624 10.11 -7.11 19.83
C LEU A 624 10.00 -7.86 18.50
N VAL A 625 10.67 -7.37 17.44
CA VAL A 625 10.75 -8.07 16.15
C VAL A 625 11.47 -9.41 16.31
N LEU A 626 12.61 -9.45 16.99
CA LEU A 626 13.33 -10.70 17.25
C LEU A 626 12.50 -11.68 18.09
N TYR A 627 11.78 -11.18 19.10
CA TYR A 627 10.86 -11.99 19.90
C TYR A 627 9.70 -12.55 19.07
N TRP A 628 9.10 -11.71 18.20
CA TRP A 628 8.04 -12.11 17.28
C TRP A 628 8.54 -13.22 16.35
N LEU A 629 9.66 -13.02 15.67
CA LEU A 629 10.26 -14.03 14.80
C LEU A 629 10.55 -15.33 15.56
N TRP A 630 11.12 -15.21 16.76
CA TRP A 630 11.49 -16.39 17.56
C TRP A 630 10.29 -17.25 17.96
N THR A 631 9.16 -16.62 18.27
CA THR A 631 7.98 -17.28 18.84
C THR A 631 6.87 -17.57 17.85
N GLY A 632 6.88 -16.93 16.68
CA GLY A 632 5.73 -16.89 15.78
C GLY A 632 6.01 -17.20 14.32
N THR A 633 7.23 -17.57 13.95
CA THR A 633 7.58 -17.94 12.56
C THR A 633 8.39 -19.24 12.50
N ALA A 634 8.32 -19.89 11.33
CA ALA A 634 9.03 -21.14 11.03
C ALA A 634 8.91 -22.20 12.14
N GLU A 635 7.71 -22.36 12.72
CA GLU A 635 7.42 -23.38 13.73
C GLU A 635 7.62 -24.78 13.12
N ILE A 636 8.41 -25.63 13.79
CA ILE A 636 8.55 -27.04 13.40
C ILE A 636 7.23 -27.72 13.77
N PRO A 637 6.49 -28.26 12.78
CA PRO A 637 5.18 -28.84 13.04
C PRO A 637 5.31 -30.17 13.79
N GLU A 638 4.28 -30.49 14.57
CA GLU A 638 4.17 -31.75 15.32
C GLU A 638 4.10 -32.99 14.44
N LYS A 639 3.72 -32.80 13.17
CA LYS A 639 3.67 -33.82 12.13
C LYS A 639 4.10 -33.22 10.80
N GLU A 640 4.51 -34.07 9.87
CA GLU A 640 5.08 -33.62 8.60
C GLU A 640 4.01 -33.16 7.62
N GLU A 641 2.87 -33.85 7.63
CA GLU A 641 1.82 -33.71 6.65
C GLU A 641 0.44 -33.97 7.27
N LYS A 642 -0.62 -33.52 6.58
CA LYS A 642 -2.00 -33.80 6.98
C LYS A 642 -2.92 -34.02 5.78
N PRO A 643 -3.98 -34.82 5.95
CA PRO A 643 -5.01 -34.94 4.92
C PRO A 643 -5.78 -33.62 4.78
N ILE A 644 -6.07 -33.23 3.54
CA ILE A 644 -6.87 -32.04 3.23
C ILE A 644 -8.23 -32.39 2.61
N GLY A 645 -8.56 -33.67 2.46
CA GLY A 645 -9.75 -34.12 1.73
C GLY A 645 -9.42 -34.68 0.34
N HIS A 646 -10.36 -35.40 -0.28
CA HIS A 646 -10.23 -36.01 -1.60
C HIS A 646 -8.98 -36.88 -1.80
N GLY A 647 -8.55 -37.62 -0.76
CA GLY A 647 -7.37 -38.47 -0.81
C GLY A 647 -6.04 -37.71 -0.92
N MET A 648 -6.04 -36.39 -0.84
CA MET A 648 -4.82 -35.57 -0.86
C MET A 648 -4.27 -35.37 0.56
N VAL A 649 -2.94 -35.42 0.63
CA VAL A 649 -2.14 -35.15 1.81
C VAL A 649 -1.16 -34.05 1.46
N MET A 650 -1.02 -33.06 2.34
CA MET A 650 -0.18 -31.88 2.10
C MET A 650 0.80 -31.67 3.24
N PRO A 651 2.02 -31.18 2.95
CA PRO A 651 2.98 -30.86 3.99
C PRO A 651 2.49 -29.67 4.84
N LEU A 652 2.83 -29.67 6.12
CA LEU A 652 2.59 -28.55 7.05
C LEU A 652 3.71 -27.51 6.99
N TYR A 653 4.89 -27.90 6.50
CA TYR A 653 6.07 -27.04 6.41
C TYR A 653 6.72 -27.20 5.05
N ILE A 654 6.99 -26.07 4.39
CA ILE A 654 7.85 -25.99 3.20
C ILE A 654 8.78 -24.79 3.35
N SER A 655 9.90 -24.81 2.64
CA SER A 655 10.88 -23.73 2.62
C SER A 655 11.35 -23.44 1.19
N GLY A 656 11.96 -22.27 0.98
CA GLY A 656 12.44 -21.85 -0.34
C GLY A 656 11.33 -21.31 -1.26
N GLY A 657 11.56 -21.30 -2.58
CA GLY A 657 10.72 -20.59 -3.56
C GLY A 657 9.25 -21.00 -3.65
N SER A 658 8.86 -22.11 -3.02
CA SER A 658 7.46 -22.53 -2.92
C SER A 658 6.74 -21.96 -1.68
N ALA A 659 7.49 -21.54 -0.65
CA ALA A 659 6.97 -21.07 0.64
C ALA A 659 6.48 -19.63 0.60
N THR A 660 5.40 -19.32 1.32
CA THR A 660 4.88 -17.95 1.44
C THR A 660 5.89 -17.00 2.08
N GLY A 661 6.61 -17.43 3.12
CA GLY A 661 7.62 -16.61 3.79
C GLY A 661 8.81 -16.23 2.90
N TRP A 662 9.18 -17.09 1.95
CA TRP A 662 10.22 -16.77 0.97
C TRP A 662 9.75 -15.71 -0.02
N TRP A 663 8.51 -15.84 -0.51
CA TRP A 663 7.88 -14.85 -1.38
C TRP A 663 7.75 -13.51 -0.67
N ALA A 664 7.33 -13.49 0.60
CA ALA A 664 7.26 -12.28 1.39
C ALA A 664 8.62 -11.57 1.47
N MET A 665 9.69 -12.30 1.81
CA MET A 665 11.05 -11.73 1.83
C MET A 665 11.48 -11.21 0.46
N PHE A 666 11.25 -11.98 -0.61
CA PHE A 666 11.60 -11.55 -1.97
C PHE A 666 10.87 -10.25 -2.37
N ILE A 667 9.56 -10.16 -2.09
CA ILE A 667 8.75 -8.99 -2.39
C ILE A 667 9.23 -7.80 -1.55
N THR A 668 9.44 -7.96 -0.24
CA THR A 668 9.96 -6.88 0.63
C THR A 668 11.31 -6.36 0.13
N MET A 669 12.20 -7.24 -0.31
CA MET A 669 13.49 -6.83 -0.87
C MET A 669 13.38 -6.14 -2.23
N LEU A 670 12.34 -6.44 -3.02
CA LEU A 670 12.05 -5.71 -4.23
C LEU A 670 11.57 -4.28 -3.93
N ALA A 671 10.79 -4.09 -2.86
CA ALA A 671 10.44 -2.75 -2.36
C ALA A 671 11.70 -1.98 -1.96
N ASP A 672 12.54 -2.60 -1.14
CA ASP A 672 13.78 -2.02 -0.63
C ASP A 672 14.76 -1.64 -1.76
N ALA A 673 14.94 -2.54 -2.74
CA ALA A 673 15.77 -2.28 -3.92
C ALA A 673 15.24 -1.11 -4.76
N THR A 674 13.92 -0.89 -4.77
CA THR A 674 13.32 0.24 -5.48
C THR A 674 13.59 1.57 -4.75
N ALA A 675 13.52 1.60 -3.41
CA ALA A 675 13.92 2.78 -2.62
C ALA A 675 15.39 3.10 -2.85
N PHE A 676 16.25 2.08 -2.77
CA PHE A 676 17.67 2.21 -3.07
C PHE A 676 17.92 2.75 -4.49
N SER A 677 17.16 2.27 -5.48
CA SER A 677 17.25 2.76 -6.86
C SER A 677 16.89 4.25 -6.97
N GLY A 678 15.98 4.76 -6.14
CA GLY A 678 15.68 6.19 -6.03
C GLY A 678 16.87 7.03 -5.54
N LEU A 679 17.65 6.51 -4.58
CA LEU A 679 18.87 7.16 -4.10
C LEU A 679 19.99 7.15 -5.16
N VAL A 680 20.14 6.02 -5.86
CA VAL A 680 21.09 5.89 -6.98
C VAL A 680 20.69 6.82 -8.13
N PHE A 681 19.39 6.92 -8.42
CA PHE A 681 18.86 7.90 -9.38
C PHE A 681 19.24 9.33 -8.97
N GLY A 682 19.17 9.69 -7.69
CA GLY A 682 19.63 11.00 -7.20
C GLY A 682 21.09 11.30 -7.58
N TYR A 683 22.01 10.34 -7.42
CA TYR A 683 23.41 10.49 -7.83
C TYR A 683 23.55 10.78 -9.33
N TYR A 684 22.92 9.95 -10.16
CA TYR A 684 23.01 10.09 -11.62
C TYR A 684 22.21 11.27 -12.17
N PHE A 685 21.18 11.70 -11.46
CA PHE A 685 20.46 12.93 -11.75
C PHE A 685 21.41 14.12 -11.66
N PHE A 686 22.12 14.29 -10.54
CA PHE A 686 23.09 15.39 -10.39
C PHE A 686 24.19 15.33 -11.45
N TRP A 687 24.73 14.15 -11.73
CA TRP A 687 25.70 13.94 -12.81
C TRP A 687 25.17 14.37 -14.18
N THR A 688 23.88 14.14 -14.47
CA THR A 688 23.28 14.46 -15.77
C THR A 688 22.97 15.96 -15.91
N VAL A 689 22.51 16.61 -14.83
CA VAL A 689 22.05 18.01 -14.87
C VAL A 689 23.14 19.02 -14.52
N ARG A 690 24.24 18.58 -13.88
CA ARG A 690 25.38 19.42 -13.49
C ARG A 690 26.65 19.00 -14.23
N PRO A 691 27.17 19.82 -15.17
CA PRO A 691 28.43 19.54 -15.86
C PRO A 691 29.62 19.38 -14.90
N GLU A 692 29.61 20.13 -13.79
CA GLU A 692 30.64 20.13 -12.76
C GLU A 692 30.47 19.04 -11.67
N PHE A 693 29.70 17.98 -11.91
CA PHE A 693 29.56 16.86 -10.97
C PHE A 693 30.36 15.63 -11.45
N PRO A 694 31.33 15.10 -10.66
CA PRO A 694 31.73 15.54 -9.33
C PRO A 694 32.55 16.85 -9.34
N PRO A 695 32.41 17.71 -8.31
CA PRO A 695 33.15 18.97 -8.23
C PRO A 695 34.63 18.73 -7.96
N THR A 696 35.48 19.67 -8.41
CA THR A 696 36.92 19.64 -8.15
C THR A 696 37.30 20.64 -7.05
N GLY A 697 38.23 20.26 -6.17
CA GLY A 697 38.77 21.12 -5.12
C GLY A 697 38.90 20.46 -3.74
N PRO A 698 39.53 21.13 -2.77
CA PRO A 698 39.76 20.58 -1.43
C PRO A 698 38.45 20.21 -0.73
N GLY A 699 38.34 18.97 -0.25
CA GLY A 699 37.12 18.46 0.42
C GLY A 699 36.05 17.90 -0.52
N PHE A 700 36.34 17.87 -1.83
CA PHE A 700 35.52 17.24 -2.86
C PHE A 700 36.16 16.00 -3.49
N ASP A 701 37.34 15.60 -3.01
CA ASP A 701 37.96 14.34 -3.39
C ASP A 701 36.99 13.18 -3.10
N GLY A 702 36.82 12.29 -4.07
CA GLY A 702 35.97 11.13 -3.92
C GLY A 702 36.43 10.18 -2.80
N PRO A 703 35.63 9.15 -2.47
CA PRO A 703 35.97 8.19 -1.43
C PRO A 703 37.17 7.28 -1.78
N GLY A 704 37.75 7.44 -2.98
CA GLY A 704 38.78 6.58 -3.54
C GLY A 704 38.28 5.18 -3.89
N VAL A 705 39.14 4.36 -4.51
CA VAL A 705 38.77 3.00 -4.95
C VAL A 705 38.94 1.97 -3.84
N LEU A 706 39.99 2.10 -3.01
CA LEU A 706 40.43 1.04 -2.10
C LEU A 706 39.35 0.61 -1.10
N TRP A 707 38.83 1.54 -0.30
CA TRP A 707 37.87 1.22 0.77
C TRP A 707 36.51 0.75 0.25
N PRO A 708 35.90 1.38 -0.77
CA PRO A 708 34.71 0.83 -1.42
C PRO A 708 34.91 -0.60 -1.93
N MET A 709 36.06 -0.92 -2.53
CA MET A 709 36.33 -2.28 -3.02
C MET A 709 36.59 -3.28 -1.89
N VAL A 710 37.22 -2.87 -0.80
CA VAL A 710 37.35 -3.70 0.41
C VAL A 710 35.98 -3.98 1.03
N ALA A 711 35.11 -2.98 1.14
CA ALA A 711 33.75 -3.14 1.64
C ALA A 711 32.92 -4.07 0.75
N LEU A 712 33.05 -3.94 -0.58
CA LEU A 712 32.44 -4.85 -1.54
C LEU A 712 32.94 -6.29 -1.35
N ALA A 713 34.25 -6.49 -1.23
CA ALA A 713 34.84 -7.82 -1.03
C ALA A 713 34.36 -8.48 0.28
N LEU A 714 34.29 -7.71 1.38
CA LEU A 714 33.75 -8.19 2.67
C LEU A 714 32.26 -8.55 2.57
N THR A 715 31.48 -7.72 1.89
CA THR A 715 30.05 -8.00 1.65
C THR A 715 29.86 -9.25 0.79
N ALA A 716 30.65 -9.41 -0.27
CA ALA A 716 30.65 -10.61 -1.11
C ALA A 716 31.09 -11.87 -0.34
N ALA A 717 32.07 -11.75 0.56
CA ALA A 717 32.48 -12.83 1.44
C ALA A 717 31.35 -13.24 2.41
N SER A 718 30.66 -12.27 3.00
CA SER A 718 29.49 -12.50 3.86
C SER A 718 28.34 -13.20 3.13
N TRP A 719 28.01 -12.70 1.94
CA TRP A 719 27.03 -13.32 1.05
C TRP A 719 27.41 -14.76 0.69
N GLY A 720 28.65 -14.97 0.22
CA GLY A 720 29.15 -16.28 -0.18
C GLY A 720 29.13 -17.28 0.96
N ALA A 721 29.49 -16.84 2.17
CA ALA A 721 29.41 -17.65 3.38
C ALA A 721 27.96 -18.03 3.74
N THR A 722 27.00 -17.13 3.55
CA THR A 722 25.57 -17.41 3.79
C THR A 722 25.02 -18.43 2.81
N VAL A 723 25.33 -18.29 1.51
CA VAL A 723 24.93 -19.25 0.48
C VAL A 723 25.57 -20.62 0.76
N ALA A 724 26.87 -20.65 1.07
CA ALA A 724 27.57 -21.88 1.42
C ALA A 724 26.99 -22.51 2.70
N ALA A 725 26.61 -21.71 3.70
CA ALA A 725 25.96 -22.20 4.91
C ALA A 725 24.62 -22.85 4.60
N ARG A 726 23.78 -22.21 3.77
CA ARG A 726 22.49 -22.78 3.31
C ARG A 726 22.69 -24.15 2.66
N GLU A 727 23.58 -24.24 1.67
CA GLU A 727 23.83 -25.49 0.94
C GLU A 727 24.40 -26.58 1.85
N THR A 728 25.35 -26.22 2.72
CA THR A 728 25.98 -27.16 3.65
C THR A 728 24.98 -27.64 4.71
N HIS A 729 24.12 -26.74 5.20
CA HIS A 729 23.06 -27.06 6.15
C HIS A 729 22.04 -28.02 5.54
N ALA A 730 21.59 -27.77 4.31
CA ALA A 730 20.67 -28.66 3.60
C ALA A 730 21.25 -30.07 3.36
N ARG A 731 22.57 -30.21 3.25
CA ARG A 731 23.28 -31.50 3.14
C ARG A 731 23.56 -32.19 4.48
N GLY A 732 23.09 -31.62 5.60
CA GLY A 732 23.29 -32.18 6.94
C GLY A 732 24.55 -31.72 7.67
N GLY A 733 25.38 -30.87 7.06
CA GLY A 733 26.61 -30.33 7.64
C GLY A 733 26.37 -29.18 8.63
N VAL A 734 25.57 -29.42 9.68
CA VAL A 734 25.09 -28.36 10.59
C VAL A 734 26.23 -27.60 11.29
N GLY A 735 27.27 -28.29 11.75
CA GLY A 735 28.42 -27.65 12.42
C GLY A 735 29.16 -26.67 11.49
N THR A 736 29.48 -27.11 10.28
CA THR A 736 30.13 -26.28 9.25
C THR A 736 29.24 -25.11 8.84
N ALA A 737 27.93 -25.33 8.68
CA ALA A 737 26.99 -24.26 8.38
C ALA A 737 26.95 -23.18 9.48
N ARG A 738 27.03 -23.56 10.76
CA ARG A 738 27.11 -22.60 11.88
C ARG A 738 28.39 -21.76 11.83
N ILE A 739 29.53 -22.38 11.51
CA ILE A 739 30.81 -21.65 11.35
C ILE A 739 30.71 -20.66 10.19
N LEU A 740 30.15 -21.07 9.05
CA LEU A 740 29.95 -20.21 7.89
C LEU A 740 29.01 -19.04 8.20
N LEU A 741 27.91 -19.27 8.94
CA LEU A 741 27.03 -18.18 9.40
C LEU A 741 27.75 -17.23 10.35
N ALA A 742 28.52 -17.74 11.31
CA ALA A 742 29.30 -16.90 12.23
C ALA A 742 30.35 -16.05 11.47
N PHE A 743 31.03 -16.63 10.49
CA PHE A 743 31.92 -15.89 9.59
C PHE A 743 31.15 -14.83 8.79
N GLY A 744 29.96 -15.17 8.26
CA GLY A 744 29.07 -14.22 7.58
C GLY A 744 28.74 -13.02 8.44
N VAL A 745 28.36 -13.23 9.72
CA VAL A 745 28.11 -12.16 10.69
C VAL A 745 29.32 -11.25 10.85
N VAL A 746 30.51 -11.83 11.09
CA VAL A 746 31.74 -11.06 11.26
C VAL A 746 32.09 -10.27 10.00
N ALA A 747 31.95 -10.87 8.82
CA ALA A 747 32.20 -10.21 7.54
C ALA A 747 31.21 -9.06 7.27
N SER A 748 29.92 -9.25 7.57
CA SER A 748 28.91 -8.18 7.52
C SER A 748 29.25 -7.02 8.45
N LEU A 749 29.67 -7.32 9.68
CA LEU A 749 30.08 -6.29 10.65
C LEU A 749 31.38 -5.59 10.24
N ALA A 750 32.34 -6.30 9.63
CA ALA A 750 33.58 -5.72 9.11
C ALA A 750 33.35 -4.85 7.87
N ALA A 751 32.34 -5.15 7.05
CA ALA A 751 31.96 -4.34 5.90
C ALA A 751 31.47 -2.94 6.30
N ILE A 752 30.92 -2.76 7.51
CA ILE A 752 30.42 -1.47 8.01
C ILE A 752 31.54 -0.42 8.11
N PRO A 753 32.59 -0.60 8.94
CA PRO A 753 33.67 0.39 9.01
C PRO A 753 34.41 0.53 7.69
N ALA A 754 34.54 -0.53 6.89
CA ALA A 754 35.17 -0.44 5.56
C ALA A 754 34.36 0.44 4.59
N GLY A 755 33.03 0.32 4.58
CA GLY A 755 32.14 1.12 3.72
C GLY A 755 32.11 2.60 4.11
N LEU A 756 32.28 2.90 5.40
CA LEU A 756 32.36 4.27 5.90
C LEU A 756 33.77 4.87 5.78
N ALA A 757 34.82 4.04 5.70
CA ALA A 757 36.20 4.49 5.70
C ALA A 757 36.55 5.35 4.48
N GLY A 758 35.99 5.07 3.30
CA GLY A 758 36.24 5.88 2.09
C GLY A 758 35.84 7.34 2.29
N PRO A 759 34.54 7.65 2.50
CA PRO A 759 34.08 9.01 2.74
C PRO A 759 34.74 9.67 3.97
N TRP A 760 34.96 8.90 5.04
CA TRP A 760 35.57 9.41 6.28
C TRP A 760 37.04 9.81 6.12
N LEU A 761 37.87 8.92 5.55
CA LEU A 761 39.31 9.14 5.44
C LEU A 761 39.66 10.15 4.33
N SER A 762 38.82 10.28 3.30
CA SER A 762 38.92 11.35 2.31
C SER A 762 38.46 12.72 2.84
N GLY A 763 37.94 12.80 4.07
CA GLY A 763 37.50 14.06 4.66
C GLY A 763 36.27 14.67 3.97
N MET A 764 35.42 13.84 3.35
CA MET A 764 34.25 14.31 2.60
C MET A 764 33.25 15.00 3.55
N ALA A 765 32.98 16.28 3.32
CA ALA A 765 32.09 17.08 4.16
C ALA A 765 30.69 17.23 3.52
N PRO A 766 29.67 16.47 3.96
CA PRO A 766 28.37 16.43 3.29
C PRO A 766 27.57 17.74 3.36
N LYS A 767 27.94 18.68 4.24
CA LYS A 767 27.29 20.00 4.35
C LYS A 767 27.77 21.03 3.33
N LEU A 768 28.90 20.77 2.66
CA LEU A 768 29.53 21.73 1.76
C LEU A 768 28.96 21.68 0.34
N HIS A 769 28.64 20.48 -0.15
CA HIS A 769 28.15 20.27 -1.51
C HIS A 769 27.31 18.99 -1.60
N VAL A 770 26.46 18.89 -2.63
CA VAL A 770 25.59 17.71 -2.83
C VAL A 770 26.36 16.42 -3.11
N TYR A 771 27.52 16.50 -3.75
CA TYR A 771 28.37 15.35 -4.08
C TYR A 771 28.79 14.53 -2.84
N PRO A 772 29.50 15.11 -1.84
CA PRO A 772 29.80 14.37 -0.61
C PRO A 772 28.53 13.94 0.12
N ALA A 773 27.43 14.72 0.08
CA ALA A 773 26.16 14.34 0.69
C ALA A 773 25.60 13.03 0.11
N ILE A 774 25.48 12.92 -1.22
CA ILE A 774 24.92 11.72 -1.85
C ILE A 774 25.84 10.50 -1.74
N VAL A 775 27.16 10.70 -1.73
CA VAL A 775 28.13 9.62 -1.47
C VAL A 775 27.96 9.07 -0.05
N TRP A 776 27.84 9.96 0.95
CA TRP A 776 27.55 9.56 2.33
C TRP A 776 26.21 8.83 2.44
N THR A 777 25.16 9.30 1.77
CA THR A 777 23.84 8.64 1.75
C THR A 777 23.95 7.20 1.26
N LEU A 778 24.57 6.96 0.10
CA LEU A 778 24.70 5.62 -0.48
C LEU A 778 25.56 4.70 0.41
N ALA A 779 26.64 5.22 0.99
CA ALA A 779 27.47 4.47 1.92
C ALA A 779 26.69 4.10 3.20
N ILE A 780 25.98 5.05 3.83
CA ILE A 780 25.18 4.84 5.04
C ILE A 780 24.07 3.83 4.79
N TRP A 781 23.32 3.98 3.69
CA TRP A 781 22.30 3.02 3.28
C TRP A 781 22.86 1.59 3.22
N THR A 782 23.99 1.42 2.53
CA THR A 782 24.62 0.12 2.31
C THR A 782 25.14 -0.49 3.61
N VAL A 783 25.77 0.28 4.49
CA VAL A 783 26.28 -0.26 5.75
C VAL A 783 25.16 -0.51 6.77
N ALA A 784 24.08 0.26 6.75
CA ALA A 784 22.89 -0.01 7.55
C ALA A 784 22.28 -1.37 7.18
N HIS A 785 22.16 -1.67 5.89
CA HIS A 785 21.72 -2.97 5.39
C HIS A 785 22.71 -4.11 5.71
N SER A 786 24.00 -3.81 5.76
CA SER A 786 25.01 -4.77 6.24
C SER A 786 24.81 -5.11 7.73
N GLY A 787 24.42 -4.12 8.55
CA GLY A 787 24.00 -4.33 9.94
C GLY A 787 22.75 -5.21 10.06
N VAL A 788 21.73 -4.96 9.24
CA VAL A 788 20.53 -5.83 9.17
C VAL A 788 20.92 -7.25 8.73
N GLY A 789 21.83 -7.38 7.77
CA GLY A 789 22.38 -8.66 7.34
C GLY A 789 23.07 -9.43 8.47
N ALA A 790 23.88 -8.75 9.27
CA ALA A 790 24.52 -9.33 10.46
C ALA A 790 23.49 -9.82 11.49
N ILE A 791 22.43 -9.03 11.75
CA ILE A 791 21.34 -9.42 12.64
C ILE A 791 20.61 -10.66 12.09
N ALA A 792 20.28 -10.67 10.81
CA ALA A 792 19.56 -11.75 10.14
C ALA A 792 20.36 -13.07 10.14
N GLN A 793 21.65 -13.00 9.79
CA GLN A 793 22.59 -14.14 9.87
C GLN A 793 22.75 -14.63 11.32
N GLY A 794 22.89 -13.70 12.28
CA GLY A 794 22.97 -14.00 13.70
C GLY A 794 21.71 -14.68 14.23
N TYR A 795 20.52 -14.25 13.77
CA TYR A 795 19.25 -14.89 14.07
C TYR A 795 19.19 -16.33 13.54
N ALA A 796 19.56 -16.56 12.27
CA ALA A 796 19.61 -17.92 11.70
C ALA A 796 20.61 -18.83 12.45
N LEU A 797 21.77 -18.28 12.84
CA LEU A 797 22.74 -18.98 13.67
C LEU A 797 22.15 -19.36 15.03
N ALA A 798 21.51 -18.41 15.72
CA ALA A 798 20.85 -18.65 17.00
C ALA A 798 19.75 -19.71 16.90
N ARG A 799 18.93 -19.67 15.85
CA ARG A 799 17.89 -20.68 15.56
C ARG A 799 18.51 -22.06 15.36
N SER A 800 19.63 -22.15 14.62
CA SER A 800 20.37 -23.40 14.45
C SER A 800 20.88 -23.94 15.78
N ILE A 801 21.51 -23.10 16.60
CA ILE A 801 22.07 -23.49 17.91
C ILE A 801 20.97 -23.98 18.86
N ALA A 802 19.82 -23.29 18.88
CA ALA A 802 18.67 -23.66 19.69
C ALA A 802 17.88 -24.88 19.15
N GLY A 803 18.33 -25.52 18.07
CA GLY A 803 17.64 -26.67 17.46
C GLY A 803 16.32 -26.34 16.78
N ARG A 804 16.03 -25.05 16.55
CA ARG A 804 14.81 -24.56 15.88
C ARG A 804 14.95 -24.45 14.36
N MET A 805 16.17 -24.61 13.85
CA MET A 805 16.48 -24.72 12.43
C MET A 805 17.30 -25.99 12.20
N THR A 806 16.79 -26.90 11.37
CA THR A 806 17.43 -28.19 11.06
C THR A 806 17.54 -28.36 9.54
N PRO A 807 18.35 -29.30 9.02
CA PRO A 807 18.46 -29.52 7.58
C PRO A 807 17.11 -29.71 6.85
N ARG A 808 16.11 -30.22 7.58
CA ARG A 808 14.74 -30.39 7.10
C ARG A 808 13.87 -29.13 7.24
N TYR A 809 14.06 -28.37 8.32
CA TYR A 809 13.31 -27.17 8.65
C TYR A 809 14.22 -25.95 8.58
N ASP A 810 14.50 -25.49 7.36
CA ASP A 810 15.56 -24.52 7.04
C ASP A 810 15.04 -23.18 6.48
N ALA A 811 13.77 -22.84 6.69
CA ALA A 811 13.17 -21.62 6.14
C ALA A 811 13.91 -20.34 6.57
N ASP A 812 14.39 -20.28 7.81
CA ASP A 812 15.14 -19.13 8.35
C ASP A 812 16.36 -18.81 7.47
N VAL A 813 17.29 -19.77 7.28
CA VAL A 813 18.50 -19.55 6.46
C VAL A 813 18.16 -19.29 4.99
N ARG A 814 17.09 -19.90 4.45
CA ARG A 814 16.66 -19.63 3.07
C ARG A 814 16.17 -18.20 2.88
N ASN A 815 15.38 -17.67 3.81
CA ASN A 815 14.89 -16.30 3.75
C ASN A 815 16.04 -15.30 3.96
N VAL A 816 16.93 -15.55 4.93
CA VAL A 816 18.14 -14.73 5.12
C VAL A 816 19.01 -14.72 3.86
N THR A 817 19.10 -15.84 3.15
CA THR A 817 19.85 -15.89 1.89
C THR A 817 19.25 -14.99 0.81
N VAL A 818 17.91 -14.86 0.75
CA VAL A 818 17.24 -13.90 -0.16
C VAL A 818 17.70 -12.48 0.16
N PHE A 819 17.61 -12.05 1.42
CA PHE A 819 18.11 -10.74 1.85
C PHE A 819 19.57 -10.52 1.42
N MET A 820 20.45 -11.51 1.63
CA MET A 820 21.86 -11.38 1.28
C MET A 820 22.10 -11.26 -0.24
N HIS A 821 21.23 -11.83 -1.10
CA HIS A 821 21.33 -11.60 -2.54
C HIS A 821 21.11 -10.12 -2.90
N PHE A 822 20.13 -9.48 -2.26
CA PHE A 822 19.86 -8.06 -2.46
C PHE A 822 20.94 -7.18 -1.82
N MET A 823 21.41 -7.53 -0.62
CA MET A 823 22.54 -6.84 0.01
C MET A 823 23.79 -6.84 -0.88
N LEU A 824 24.11 -7.96 -1.54
CA LEU A 824 25.22 -8.01 -2.49
C LEU A 824 24.96 -7.07 -3.68
N PHE A 825 23.75 -7.09 -4.25
CA PHE A 825 23.39 -6.18 -5.33
C PHE A 825 23.55 -4.71 -4.92
N THR A 826 23.02 -4.32 -3.76
CA THR A 826 23.15 -2.97 -3.20
C THR A 826 24.62 -2.57 -3.04
N ALA A 827 25.47 -3.45 -2.49
CA ALA A 827 26.90 -3.18 -2.34
C ALA A 827 27.63 -3.05 -3.69
N VAL A 828 27.31 -3.93 -4.66
CA VAL A 828 27.88 -3.85 -6.01
C VAL A 828 27.55 -2.51 -6.64
N VAL A 829 26.27 -2.13 -6.66
CA VAL A 829 25.84 -0.85 -7.26
C VAL A 829 26.49 0.32 -6.52
N THR A 830 26.34 0.40 -5.20
CA THR A 830 26.89 1.52 -4.41
C THR A 830 28.39 1.69 -4.61
N TYR A 831 29.18 0.65 -4.39
CA TYR A 831 30.64 0.78 -4.35
C TYR A 831 31.25 0.94 -5.75
N LEU A 832 30.60 0.44 -6.79
CA LEU A 832 30.97 0.77 -8.17
C LEU A 832 30.61 2.23 -8.51
N THR A 833 29.42 2.71 -8.12
CA THR A 833 28.96 4.08 -8.38
C THR A 833 29.80 5.13 -7.65
N ILE A 834 30.15 4.93 -6.38
CA ILE A 834 30.92 5.95 -5.63
C ILE A 834 32.43 5.78 -5.78
N GLY A 835 32.91 4.56 -6.05
CA GLY A 835 34.34 4.23 -6.06
C GLY A 835 34.97 4.22 -7.45
N LEU A 836 34.32 3.61 -8.46
CA LEU A 836 34.90 3.44 -9.80
C LEU A 836 34.36 4.42 -10.83
N PHE A 837 33.06 4.74 -10.78
CA PHE A 837 32.45 5.61 -11.78
C PHE A 837 33.12 7.00 -11.88
N PRO A 838 33.48 7.69 -10.78
CA PRO A 838 34.16 8.98 -10.86
C PRO A 838 35.53 8.94 -11.55
N GLU A 839 36.20 7.79 -11.57
CA GLU A 839 37.50 7.59 -12.24
C GLU A 839 37.34 7.29 -13.74
N ALA A 840 36.13 6.89 -14.15
CA ALA A 840 35.81 6.51 -15.53
C ALA A 840 35.09 7.62 -16.32
N SER A 841 34.51 8.60 -15.61
CA SER A 841 33.86 9.82 -16.13
C SER A 841 34.86 10.96 -16.29
#